data_AF-A0A936B3T7-F1
#
_entry.id   AF-A0A936B3T7-F1
#
_cell.length_a   1.000
_cell.length_b   1.000
_cell.length_c   1.000
_cell.angle_alpha   90.00
_cell.angle_beta   90.00
_cell.angle_gamma   90.00
#
_symmetry.space_group_name_H-M   'P 1'
#
loop_
_entity.id
_entity.type
_entity.pdbx_description
1 polymer ?
#
loop_
_entity_poly.entity_id
_entity_poly.type
_entity_poly.pdbx_seq_one_letter_code
_entity_poly.pdbx_strand_id
1 'polypeptide(L)'
;MQFSKRSLLLTVPVFTAVAAVALWLALLAPVQVAWAADIIVNPGDSIQAAIDSASPGDTVLISAGVYTESLTLNKAVNLIGDGAAQTIIYAQPDQRVLTVTGAIGAGTTISGVQLAGGRLLTTTPTCPAFCGGGVRIATAARPFISHVIISDSIASGQGGGMYIEGSSFIAFEAVEFINNHSELERGGGLYSTASIYLGQVHFEGNSAAVHGGGAYVLEPLTTLSTTFVANQALQQRGGGLYADKGWTDVGGSTFTDNSATLAGGGAYANVFTTLTETSFNSNEVISGSGGGLYTVGLLVAVDVEWVNNQAFENGGGLFASAAASLTGSTLRGNQSLTRNGGGLYANSTSQLATLVATTFLSNTAALDGGGAYLRGTTNGTAGLVQGNQAGDDGGGFYAEGALTLAGQMAFVGNEAADTGGGLATLGTTNLTGIGAVLNQAMRGGAIYATGSFSLQQSAVGANGAVQHGGGLYLSGPSTVENNALGSNLAGINGESIYYSGISETLTVVHNTIASPVSVSGAAVYVNLGTAFITNTIVTNHSSGIAQTGGSVVSEDYNLFHNLGLTTTGTISSGGNSFVADPLFINLGGGDTGLMSGSPAIDAAVNLSVTEDLLGNPRPGVGTTLPDIGALEWQAPQADLQIALAAVPAPVIYGETLTYTITITNAGPDAAETLTVTHELPTGVGSAVAQAGDWTCDTAALPLVTCTLPALASNATSQIVLTATAPLAAGVYTSTATVTTTATLDSAPLNNTASLTTTVLRYDIYLPLVMRP
;
A
#
# COMPACT_ATOMS: atom_id res chain seq x y z
N MET A 1 -19.46 -3.95 3.76
CA MET A 1 -20.23 -2.79 4.27
C MET A 1 -19.66 -1.51 3.64
N GLN A 2 -20.52 -0.60 3.19
CA GLN A 2 -20.17 0.57 2.38
C GLN A 2 -19.26 1.57 3.11
N PHE A 3 -18.15 1.94 2.46
CA PHE A 3 -17.21 2.97 2.90
C PHE A 3 -17.76 4.38 2.65
N SER A 4 -17.91 5.16 3.72
CA SER A 4 -18.25 6.59 3.67
C SER A 4 -16.97 7.43 3.55
N LYS A 5 -16.67 7.91 2.34
CA LYS A 5 -15.70 9.00 2.09
C LYS A 5 -16.20 10.29 2.72
N ARG A 6 -15.50 10.83 3.71
CA ARG A 6 -15.68 12.22 4.20
C ARG A 6 -14.54 13.08 3.66
N SER A 7 -14.84 13.84 2.62
CA SER A 7 -14.01 14.91 2.07
C SER A 7 -14.10 16.14 2.97
N LEU A 8 -12.96 16.59 3.52
CA LEU A 8 -12.86 17.83 4.29
C LEU A 8 -12.50 18.97 3.32
N LEU A 9 -13.52 19.67 2.80
CA LEU A 9 -13.35 20.90 2.02
C LEU A 9 -13.17 22.09 2.98
N LEU A 10 -11.98 22.67 2.98
CA LEU A 10 -11.68 23.94 3.65
C LEU A 10 -12.24 25.10 2.80
N THR A 11 -13.32 25.72 3.25
CA THR A 11 -13.92 26.90 2.62
C THR A 11 -13.19 28.18 3.06
N VAL A 12 -12.67 28.96 2.12
CA VAL A 12 -12.16 30.34 2.31
C VAL A 12 -13.32 31.33 2.31
N PRO A 13 -13.36 32.38 3.18
CA PRO A 13 -14.49 33.28 3.27
C PRO A 13 -14.43 34.40 2.21
N VAL A 14 -15.55 34.60 1.51
CA VAL A 14 -15.82 35.76 0.65
C VAL A 14 -16.41 36.87 1.53
N PHE A 15 -15.70 37.99 1.67
CA PHE A 15 -16.24 39.22 2.25
C PHE A 15 -17.19 39.89 1.26
N THR A 16 -18.48 39.93 1.60
CA THR A 16 -19.47 40.81 0.97
C THR A 16 -19.49 42.16 1.68
N ALA A 17 -19.19 43.25 0.97
CA ALA A 17 -19.48 44.60 1.43
C ALA A 17 -20.23 45.36 0.35
N VAL A 18 -21.56 45.48 0.53
CA VAL A 18 -22.42 46.44 -0.17
C VAL A 18 -23.19 47.20 0.89
N ALA A 19 -22.88 48.50 1.06
CA ALA A 19 -23.85 49.59 1.30
C ALA A 19 -23.13 50.80 1.92
N ALA A 20 -22.86 51.83 1.10
CA ALA A 20 -23.01 53.24 1.47
C ALA A 20 -22.73 54.12 0.23
N VAL A 21 -23.74 54.27 -0.62
CA VAL A 21 -23.83 55.40 -1.56
C VAL A 21 -24.65 56.48 -0.87
N ALA A 22 -24.04 57.63 -0.58
CA ALA A 22 -24.65 58.96 -0.65
C ALA A 22 -23.76 59.99 0.06
N LEU A 23 -22.88 60.67 -0.69
CA LEU A 23 -22.74 62.13 -0.75
C LEU A 23 -21.40 62.44 -1.44
N TRP A 24 -21.45 63.03 -2.63
CA TRP A 24 -20.61 64.12 -3.14
C TRP A 24 -20.76 64.18 -4.67
N LEU A 25 -21.77 64.94 -5.10
CA LEU A 25 -21.92 65.48 -6.45
C LEU A 25 -21.18 66.81 -6.49
N ALA A 26 -19.96 66.85 -7.05
CA ALA A 26 -19.35 68.03 -7.67
C ALA A 26 -17.94 67.73 -8.19
N LEU A 27 -17.84 67.13 -9.39
CA LEU A 27 -16.81 67.33 -10.42
C LEU A 27 -16.95 66.19 -11.45
N LEU A 28 -18.02 66.23 -12.24
CA LEU A 28 -18.12 65.43 -13.46
C LEU A 28 -17.25 66.10 -14.53
N ALA A 29 -15.96 65.80 -14.53
CA ALA A 29 -15.28 65.63 -15.81
C ALA A 29 -15.86 64.36 -16.45
N PRO A 30 -16.04 64.31 -17.78
CA PRO A 30 -16.50 63.09 -18.43
C PRO A 30 -15.46 62.00 -18.16
N VAL A 31 -15.79 61.04 -17.30
CA VAL A 31 -15.06 59.77 -17.27
C VAL A 31 -15.44 59.09 -18.57
N GLN A 32 -14.60 59.22 -19.58
CA GLN A 32 -14.64 58.32 -20.72
C GLN A 32 -14.46 56.91 -20.15
N VAL A 33 -15.51 56.10 -20.25
CA VAL A 33 -15.36 54.65 -20.18
C VAL A 33 -14.56 54.28 -21.43
N ALA A 34 -13.24 54.21 -21.29
CA ALA A 34 -12.38 53.67 -22.31
C ALA A 34 -12.64 52.16 -22.36
N TRP A 35 -13.25 51.70 -23.45
CA TRP A 35 -13.32 50.27 -23.75
C TRP A 35 -11.93 49.81 -24.13
N ALA A 36 -11.51 48.65 -23.63
CA ALA A 36 -10.30 47.99 -24.12
C ALA A 36 -10.43 47.81 -25.63
N ALA A 37 -9.49 48.36 -26.39
CA ALA A 37 -9.48 48.29 -27.85
C ALA A 37 -8.66 47.07 -28.33
N ASP A 38 -9.12 46.47 -29.43
CA ASP A 38 -8.35 45.46 -30.14
C ASP A 38 -7.51 46.12 -31.24
N ILE A 39 -6.20 45.90 -31.20
CA ILE A 39 -5.23 46.38 -32.19
C ILE A 39 -4.70 45.17 -32.95
N ILE A 40 -5.06 45.08 -34.23
CA ILE A 40 -4.69 43.95 -35.08
C ILE A 40 -3.32 44.21 -35.71
N VAL A 41 -2.42 43.23 -35.60
CA VAL A 41 -1.07 43.24 -36.20
C VAL A 41 -0.99 42.11 -37.23
N ASN A 42 -0.77 42.46 -38.49
CA ASN A 42 -0.60 41.50 -39.59
C ASN A 42 0.89 41.33 -39.93
N PRO A 43 1.28 40.27 -40.67
CA PRO A 43 2.66 40.12 -41.11
C PRO A 43 3.15 41.36 -41.87
N GLY A 44 4.27 41.93 -41.41
CA GLY A 44 4.86 43.17 -41.94
C GLY A 44 4.54 44.43 -41.12
N ASP A 45 3.51 44.39 -40.27
CA ASP A 45 3.28 45.40 -39.23
C ASP A 45 4.23 45.15 -38.04
N SER A 46 4.56 46.20 -37.27
CA SER A 46 5.36 46.05 -36.05
C SER A 46 4.48 45.78 -34.84
N ILE A 47 4.79 44.70 -34.13
CA ILE A 47 4.15 44.38 -32.84
C ILE A 47 4.53 45.45 -31.80
N GLN A 48 5.78 45.89 -31.77
CA GLN A 48 6.21 46.91 -30.81
C GLN A 48 5.46 48.24 -31.02
N ALA A 49 5.27 48.66 -32.27
CA ALA A 49 4.50 49.88 -32.57
C ALA A 49 3.04 49.78 -32.08
N ALA A 50 2.42 48.60 -32.20
CA ALA A 50 1.09 48.35 -31.66
C ALA A 50 1.07 48.46 -30.12
N ILE A 51 2.02 47.82 -29.43
CA ILE A 51 2.19 47.95 -27.97
C ILE A 51 2.38 49.41 -27.56
N ASP A 52 3.22 50.16 -28.27
CA ASP A 52 3.51 51.56 -27.96
C ASP A 52 2.28 52.45 -28.12
N SER A 53 1.43 52.19 -29.13
CA SER A 53 0.17 52.91 -29.37
C SER A 53 -0.97 52.53 -28.42
N ALA A 54 -0.94 51.32 -27.86
CA ALA A 54 -1.98 50.77 -27.00
C ALA A 54 -2.08 51.51 -25.65
N SER A 55 -3.31 51.67 -25.16
CA SER A 55 -3.60 52.10 -23.79
C SER A 55 -3.59 50.89 -22.84
N PRO A 56 -3.28 51.06 -21.54
CA PRO A 56 -3.45 49.99 -20.56
C PRO A 56 -4.87 49.43 -20.58
N GLY A 57 -5.00 48.11 -20.70
CA GLY A 57 -6.25 47.36 -20.84
C GLY A 57 -6.51 46.86 -22.26
N ASP A 58 -5.91 47.48 -23.27
CA ASP A 58 -6.08 47.08 -24.68
C ASP A 58 -5.47 45.70 -24.98
N THR A 59 -5.86 45.13 -26.11
CA THR A 59 -5.39 43.85 -26.62
C THR A 59 -4.70 44.02 -27.97
N VAL A 60 -3.47 43.56 -28.07
CA VAL A 60 -2.74 43.42 -29.34
C VAL A 60 -2.99 42.00 -29.87
N LEU A 61 -3.78 41.91 -30.94
CA LEU A 61 -4.11 40.67 -31.65
C LEU A 61 -3.12 40.46 -32.79
N ILE A 62 -2.29 39.43 -32.69
CA ILE A 62 -1.25 39.12 -33.68
C ILE A 62 -1.72 37.99 -34.58
N SER A 63 -1.87 38.27 -35.86
CA SER A 63 -2.26 37.25 -36.85
C SER A 63 -1.17 36.18 -37.01
N ALA A 64 -1.51 35.02 -37.56
CA ALA A 64 -0.53 33.99 -37.90
C ALA A 64 0.58 34.55 -38.81
N GLY A 65 1.83 34.24 -38.49
CA GLY A 65 2.99 34.75 -39.21
C GLY A 65 4.29 34.68 -38.41
N VAL A 66 5.40 35.01 -39.07
CA VAL A 66 6.71 35.13 -38.44
C VAL A 66 7.07 36.61 -38.33
N TYR A 67 7.36 37.05 -37.12
CA TYR A 67 7.66 38.44 -36.76
C TYR A 67 9.08 38.48 -36.20
N THR A 68 9.96 39.25 -36.82
CA THR A 68 11.35 39.34 -36.37
C THR A 68 11.58 40.63 -35.59
N GLU A 69 11.29 40.59 -34.29
CA GLU A 69 11.31 41.74 -33.40
C GLU A 69 11.77 41.34 -31.99
N SER A 70 12.31 42.31 -31.25
CA SER A 70 12.57 42.21 -29.81
C SER A 70 11.59 43.14 -29.10
N LEU A 71 10.72 42.56 -28.26
CA LEU A 71 9.57 43.25 -27.70
C LEU A 71 9.81 43.70 -26.26
N THR A 72 9.25 44.86 -25.92
CA THR A 72 9.13 45.36 -24.55
C THR A 72 7.67 45.63 -24.21
N LEU A 73 7.12 44.83 -23.32
CA LEU A 73 5.81 45.04 -22.72
C LEU A 73 5.98 45.81 -21.41
N ASN A 74 5.76 47.12 -21.42
CA ASN A 74 5.98 48.01 -20.27
C ASN A 74 4.70 48.54 -19.61
N LYS A 75 3.54 48.10 -20.11
CA LYS A 75 2.21 48.49 -19.67
C LYS A 75 1.25 47.30 -19.78
N ALA A 76 0.14 47.37 -19.07
CA ALA A 76 -0.85 46.29 -18.95
C ALA A 76 -1.66 46.12 -20.25
N VAL A 77 -1.05 45.56 -21.30
CA VAL A 77 -1.66 45.31 -22.61
C VAL A 77 -1.60 43.81 -22.89
N ASN A 78 -2.72 43.22 -23.29
CA ASN A 78 -2.77 41.80 -23.62
C ASN A 78 -2.05 41.54 -24.95
N LEU A 79 -1.28 40.47 -25.02
CA LEU A 79 -0.60 40.01 -26.23
C LEU A 79 -1.18 38.66 -26.61
N ILE A 80 -1.97 38.60 -27.68
CA ILE A 80 -2.69 37.38 -28.07
C ILE A 80 -2.40 37.07 -29.53
N GLY A 81 -1.77 35.93 -29.79
CA GLY A 81 -1.56 35.43 -31.15
C GLY A 81 -2.66 34.46 -31.60
N ASP A 82 -2.67 34.16 -32.90
CA ASP A 82 -3.60 33.23 -33.57
C ASP A 82 -3.23 31.74 -33.35
N GLY A 83 -2.41 31.46 -32.34
CA GLY A 83 -1.95 30.12 -31.95
C GLY A 83 -0.43 30.01 -31.97
N ALA A 84 0.14 29.42 -30.92
CA ALA A 84 1.60 29.44 -30.70
C ALA A 84 2.39 28.79 -31.84
N ALA A 85 1.86 27.74 -32.47
CA ALA A 85 2.51 27.09 -33.60
C ALA A 85 2.51 27.92 -34.91
N GLN A 86 1.72 28.99 -34.98
CA GLN A 86 1.53 29.78 -36.20
C GLN A 86 1.96 31.24 -36.04
N THR A 87 1.89 31.81 -34.83
CA THR A 87 2.34 33.17 -34.52
C THR A 87 3.71 33.12 -33.84
N ILE A 88 4.77 33.23 -34.64
CA ILE A 88 6.16 33.09 -34.19
C ILE A 88 6.80 34.48 -34.09
N ILE A 89 7.25 34.83 -32.89
CA ILE A 89 8.04 36.04 -32.63
C ILE A 89 9.49 35.60 -32.40
N TYR A 90 10.36 36.06 -33.28
CA TYR A 90 11.75 35.63 -33.39
C TYR A 90 12.70 36.81 -33.13
N ALA A 91 13.65 36.64 -32.22
CA ALA A 91 14.66 37.66 -31.95
C ALA A 91 15.85 37.57 -32.93
N GLN A 92 16.46 38.72 -33.26
CA GLN A 92 17.76 38.71 -33.97
C GLN A 92 18.88 38.23 -33.04
N PRO A 93 20.06 37.86 -33.57
CA PRO A 93 21.22 37.56 -32.73
C PRO A 93 21.51 38.66 -31.70
N ASP A 94 21.96 38.26 -30.52
CA ASP A 94 22.29 39.14 -29.39
C ASP A 94 21.08 39.89 -28.79
N GLN A 95 19.86 39.41 -29.04
CA GLN A 95 18.63 39.98 -28.49
C GLN A 95 17.82 38.95 -27.69
N ARG A 96 17.03 39.49 -26.76
CA ARG A 96 15.94 38.79 -26.08
C ARG A 96 14.66 38.90 -26.92
N VAL A 97 13.79 37.89 -26.90
CA VAL A 97 12.50 37.94 -27.62
C VAL A 97 11.52 38.89 -26.93
N LEU A 98 11.26 38.70 -25.63
CA LEU A 98 10.28 39.50 -24.88
C LEU A 98 10.81 39.95 -23.52
N THR A 99 10.70 41.26 -23.26
CA THR A 99 10.99 41.87 -21.96
C THR A 99 9.70 42.44 -21.35
N VAL A 100 9.22 41.84 -20.27
CA VAL A 100 8.04 42.30 -19.52
C VAL A 100 8.50 43.16 -18.34
N THR A 101 8.08 44.43 -18.37
CA THR A 101 8.48 45.48 -17.41
C THR A 101 7.27 46.24 -16.88
N GLY A 102 7.45 46.95 -15.78
CA GLY A 102 6.38 47.74 -15.14
C GLY A 102 5.51 46.95 -14.17
N ALA A 103 4.60 47.64 -13.48
CA ALA A 103 3.65 47.04 -12.54
C ALA A 103 2.47 46.41 -13.30
N ILE A 104 2.75 45.38 -14.09
CA ILE A 104 1.77 44.61 -14.85
C ILE A 104 1.12 43.60 -13.90
N GLY A 105 -0.22 43.57 -13.85
CA GLY A 105 -0.97 42.65 -12.98
C GLY A 105 -1.42 41.38 -13.71
N ALA A 106 -2.03 40.46 -12.95
CA ALA A 106 -2.55 39.18 -13.45
C ALA A 106 -3.68 39.27 -14.48
N GLY A 107 -4.25 40.47 -14.68
CA GLY A 107 -5.21 40.72 -15.75
C GLY A 107 -4.58 40.87 -17.14
N THR A 108 -3.26 41.00 -17.23
CA THR A 108 -2.54 41.06 -18.52
C THR A 108 -2.14 39.68 -18.96
N THR A 109 -2.62 39.26 -20.12
CA THR A 109 -2.42 37.93 -20.68
C THR A 109 -1.40 37.95 -21.81
N ILE A 110 -0.48 36.99 -21.81
CA ILE A 110 0.38 36.65 -22.95
C ILE A 110 -0.03 35.25 -23.41
N SER A 111 -0.54 35.14 -24.64
CA SER A 111 -1.09 33.88 -25.12
C SER A 111 -1.01 33.69 -26.63
N GLY A 112 -1.01 32.43 -27.08
CA GLY A 112 -1.15 32.07 -28.49
C GLY A 112 0.05 32.45 -29.35
N VAL A 113 1.24 32.59 -28.75
CA VAL A 113 2.48 32.98 -29.45
C VAL A 113 3.62 32.02 -29.16
N GLN A 114 4.51 31.83 -30.12
CA GLN A 114 5.83 31.26 -29.90
C GLN A 114 6.88 32.37 -29.77
N LEU A 115 7.71 32.29 -28.74
CA LEU A 115 8.81 33.21 -28.46
C LEU A 115 10.13 32.45 -28.65
N ALA A 116 10.81 32.66 -29.78
CA ALA A 116 11.91 31.81 -30.22
C ALA A 116 13.22 32.54 -30.56
N GLY A 117 14.34 31.82 -30.43
CA GLY A 117 15.65 32.22 -30.97
C GLY A 117 16.38 33.31 -30.19
N GLY A 118 15.91 33.65 -28.99
CA GLY A 118 16.58 34.64 -28.15
C GLY A 118 17.97 34.19 -27.73
N ARG A 119 18.99 35.03 -27.92
CA ARG A 119 20.39 34.64 -27.71
C ARG A 119 21.15 35.74 -27.00
N LEU A 120 21.59 35.49 -25.77
CA LEU A 120 22.31 36.45 -24.92
C LEU A 120 23.61 35.80 -24.41
N LEU A 121 24.74 36.12 -25.03
CA LEU A 121 26.02 35.45 -24.73
C LEU A 121 27.08 36.35 -24.11
N THR A 122 27.78 35.81 -23.10
CA THR A 122 28.96 36.39 -22.46
C THR A 122 29.70 35.33 -21.66
N THR A 123 30.99 35.56 -21.37
CA THR A 123 31.77 34.69 -20.49
C THR A 123 31.62 35.03 -19.00
N THR A 124 31.06 36.20 -18.67
CA THR A 124 30.83 36.67 -17.29
C THR A 124 29.40 37.19 -17.16
N PRO A 125 28.40 36.30 -17.10
CA PRO A 125 26.99 36.70 -17.09
C PRO A 125 26.65 37.51 -15.85
N THR A 126 25.84 38.55 -16.06
CA THR A 126 25.20 39.31 -14.99
C THR A 126 23.71 39.41 -15.29
N CYS A 127 22.87 38.93 -14.36
CA CYS A 127 21.44 39.14 -14.46
C CYS A 127 21.10 40.59 -14.09
N PRO A 128 20.11 41.22 -14.76
CA PRO A 128 19.23 40.61 -15.74
C PRO A 128 19.72 40.70 -17.20
N ALA A 129 20.89 41.28 -17.46
CA ALA A 129 21.34 41.59 -18.82
C ALA A 129 21.49 40.34 -19.71
N PHE A 130 22.05 39.26 -19.15
CA PHE A 130 22.34 38.02 -19.89
C PHE A 130 21.50 36.83 -19.41
N CYS A 131 20.30 37.10 -18.88
CA CYS A 131 19.38 36.11 -18.33
C CYS A 131 18.03 36.22 -19.04
N GLY A 132 17.31 35.10 -19.20
CA GLY A 132 16.05 35.07 -19.95
C GLY A 132 16.30 35.29 -21.43
N GLY A 133 16.92 34.34 -22.12
CA GLY A 133 17.21 34.46 -23.56
C GLY A 133 15.92 34.68 -24.36
N GLY A 134 14.89 33.88 -24.09
CA GLY A 134 13.56 34.07 -24.66
C GLY A 134 12.82 35.22 -23.98
N VAL A 135 12.55 35.06 -22.67
CA VAL A 135 11.66 35.94 -21.91
C VAL A 135 12.30 36.39 -20.61
N ARG A 136 12.09 37.67 -20.28
CA ARG A 136 12.38 38.22 -18.96
C ARG A 136 11.12 38.82 -18.37
N ILE A 137 10.83 38.46 -17.12
CA ILE A 137 9.77 39.07 -16.31
C ILE A 137 10.43 39.80 -15.13
N ALA A 138 10.26 41.12 -15.07
CA ALA A 138 10.81 41.95 -14.01
C ALA A 138 9.97 41.87 -12.70
N THR A 139 10.60 42.21 -11.57
CA THR A 139 10.07 42.09 -10.19
C THR A 139 8.64 42.57 -9.94
N ALA A 140 8.17 43.58 -10.67
CA ALA A 140 6.83 44.16 -10.46
C ALA A 140 5.76 43.55 -11.39
N ALA A 141 6.15 42.73 -12.35
CA ALA A 141 5.27 42.19 -13.38
C ALA A 141 4.73 40.81 -12.97
N ARG A 142 3.42 40.61 -13.19
CA ARG A 142 2.68 39.40 -12.85
C ARG A 142 1.73 39.00 -13.98
N PRO A 143 2.19 38.85 -15.23
CA PRO A 143 1.30 38.47 -16.33
C PRO A 143 0.75 37.05 -16.10
N PHE A 144 -0.42 36.77 -16.66
CA PHE A 144 -0.88 35.40 -16.87
C PHE A 144 -0.35 34.89 -18.21
N ILE A 145 0.34 33.75 -18.20
CA ILE A 145 0.98 33.20 -19.39
C ILE A 145 0.27 31.90 -19.74
N SER A 146 -0.30 31.82 -20.94
CA SER A 146 -1.02 30.61 -21.34
C SER A 146 -0.93 30.29 -22.82
N HIS A 147 -0.82 29.02 -23.20
CA HIS A 147 -0.72 28.61 -24.61
C HIS A 147 0.43 29.32 -25.33
N VAL A 148 1.61 29.34 -24.70
CA VAL A 148 2.83 29.96 -25.23
C VAL A 148 3.89 28.90 -25.40
N ILE A 149 4.64 28.96 -26.49
CA ILE A 149 5.84 28.14 -26.70
C ILE A 149 7.06 29.04 -26.55
N ILE A 150 8.02 28.67 -25.70
CA ILE A 150 9.31 29.34 -25.55
C ILE A 150 10.38 28.36 -26.00
N SER A 151 11.02 28.63 -27.13
CA SER A 151 11.92 27.66 -27.74
C SER A 151 13.26 28.23 -28.19
N ASP A 152 14.23 27.32 -28.29
CA ASP A 152 15.53 27.53 -28.95
C ASP A 152 16.26 28.79 -28.46
N SER A 153 16.06 29.13 -27.19
CA SER A 153 16.61 30.34 -26.58
C SER A 153 17.80 30.01 -25.70
N ILE A 154 18.83 30.84 -25.78
CA ILE A 154 20.12 30.63 -25.14
C ILE A 154 20.49 31.86 -24.32
N ALA A 155 20.80 31.64 -23.04
CA ALA A 155 21.34 32.67 -22.16
C ALA A 155 22.64 32.17 -21.53
N SER A 156 23.66 33.03 -21.47
CA SER A 156 24.85 32.71 -20.68
C SER A 156 24.57 32.68 -19.19
N GLY A 157 23.64 33.50 -18.71
CA GLY A 157 23.17 33.50 -17.33
C GLY A 157 21.96 32.58 -17.12
N GLN A 158 21.12 32.95 -16.16
CA GLN A 158 19.98 32.15 -15.68
C GLN A 158 18.78 32.20 -16.63
N GLY A 159 18.03 31.11 -16.72
CA GLY A 159 16.80 31.08 -17.52
C GLY A 159 17.09 31.16 -19.01
N GLY A 160 17.52 30.07 -19.65
CA GLY A 160 17.73 30.05 -21.10
C GLY A 160 16.48 30.48 -21.86
N GLY A 161 15.35 29.86 -21.52
CA GLY A 161 14.02 30.20 -22.03
C GLY A 161 13.45 31.41 -21.32
N MET A 162 13.24 31.32 -20.01
CA MET A 162 12.64 32.39 -19.22
C MET A 162 13.36 32.66 -17.90
N TYR A 163 13.51 33.94 -17.58
CA TYR A 163 14.01 34.44 -16.30
C TYR A 163 12.97 35.31 -15.60
N ILE A 164 12.61 34.93 -14.37
CA ILE A 164 11.61 35.62 -13.55
C ILE A 164 12.26 36.21 -12.30
N GLU A 165 12.19 37.54 -12.21
CA GLU A 165 12.59 38.32 -11.05
C GLU A 165 11.39 38.55 -10.12
N GLY A 166 11.62 38.46 -8.81
CA GLY A 166 10.72 39.00 -7.79
C GLY A 166 9.95 37.97 -6.99
N SER A 167 9.24 38.44 -5.96
CA SER A 167 8.53 37.60 -4.96
C SER A 167 7.05 37.39 -5.27
N SER A 168 6.57 37.86 -6.41
CA SER A 168 5.17 37.81 -6.77
C SER A 168 4.79 36.50 -7.45
N PHE A 169 3.67 35.91 -7.03
CA PHE A 169 3.13 34.71 -7.66
C PHE A 169 2.87 34.89 -9.17
N ILE A 170 3.31 33.91 -9.97
CA ILE A 170 3.04 33.81 -11.42
C ILE A 170 2.42 32.45 -11.73
N ALA A 171 1.38 32.44 -12.56
CA ALA A 171 0.69 31.23 -13.00
C ALA A 171 0.91 31.00 -14.50
N PHE A 172 1.14 29.74 -14.84
CA PHE A 172 1.31 29.22 -16.19
C PHE A 172 0.21 28.20 -16.48
N GLU A 173 -0.35 28.23 -17.68
CA GLU A 173 -1.32 27.24 -18.16
C GLU A 173 -1.01 26.82 -19.60
N ALA A 174 -0.78 25.54 -19.87
CA ALA A 174 -0.49 25.04 -21.23
C ALA A 174 0.69 25.79 -21.90
N VAL A 175 1.81 25.90 -21.19
CA VAL A 175 3.04 26.55 -21.69
C VAL A 175 4.10 25.51 -21.99
N GLU A 176 4.87 25.72 -23.05
CA GLU A 176 5.92 24.80 -23.47
C GLU A 176 7.29 25.51 -23.44
N PHE A 177 8.29 24.85 -22.87
CA PHE A 177 9.69 25.27 -22.86
C PHE A 177 10.50 24.20 -23.61
N ILE A 178 10.99 24.53 -24.80
CA ILE A 178 11.60 23.54 -25.71
C ILE A 178 13.02 23.94 -26.08
N ASN A 179 13.99 23.05 -25.90
CA ASN A 179 15.38 23.21 -26.35
C ASN A 179 16.05 24.51 -25.90
N ASN A 180 15.71 25.02 -24.72
CA ASN A 180 16.33 26.21 -24.18
C ASN A 180 17.59 25.86 -23.37
N HIS A 181 18.58 26.76 -23.39
CA HIS A 181 19.89 26.50 -22.82
C HIS A 181 20.42 27.63 -21.94
N SER A 182 20.88 27.28 -20.73
CA SER A 182 21.68 28.14 -19.86
C SER A 182 23.15 27.69 -19.91
N GLU A 183 24.01 28.46 -20.58
CA GLU A 183 25.39 28.04 -20.92
C GLU A 183 26.33 27.93 -19.72
N LEU A 184 26.16 28.80 -18.71
CA LEU A 184 27.10 28.87 -17.57
C LEU A 184 26.40 28.77 -16.22
N GLU A 185 25.06 28.82 -16.18
CA GLU A 185 24.30 28.88 -14.93
C GLU A 185 23.14 27.86 -14.87
N ARG A 186 21.94 28.27 -14.44
CA ARG A 186 20.85 27.44 -13.94
C ARG A 186 19.54 27.75 -14.66
N GLY A 187 18.63 26.79 -14.72
CA GLY A 187 17.31 26.96 -15.30
C GLY A 187 17.39 27.04 -16.82
N GLY A 188 17.54 25.91 -17.51
CA GLY A 188 17.64 25.89 -18.97
C GLY A 188 16.36 26.40 -19.61
N GLY A 189 15.22 25.78 -19.28
CA GLY A 189 13.89 26.25 -19.66
C GLY A 189 13.46 27.47 -18.86
N LEU A 190 13.42 27.32 -17.54
CA LEU A 190 12.90 28.34 -16.63
C LEU A 190 13.81 28.56 -15.42
N TYR A 191 14.06 29.81 -15.08
CA TYR A 191 14.58 30.21 -13.78
C TYR A 191 13.61 31.16 -13.09
N SER A 192 13.21 30.84 -11.86
CA SER A 192 12.29 31.67 -11.08
C SER A 192 12.78 31.95 -9.66
N THR A 193 12.72 33.23 -9.29
CA THR A 193 12.79 33.70 -7.88
C THR A 193 11.43 33.98 -7.27
N ALA A 194 10.36 33.76 -8.02
CA ALA A 194 8.98 33.91 -7.61
C ALA A 194 8.34 32.58 -7.24
N SER A 195 7.31 32.61 -6.38
CA SER A 195 6.40 31.47 -6.26
C SER A 195 5.68 31.26 -7.58
N ILE A 196 5.56 30.01 -8.04
CA ILE A 196 4.93 29.73 -9.33
C ILE A 196 3.97 28.55 -9.27
N TYR A 197 2.94 28.62 -10.11
CA TYR A 197 2.05 27.52 -10.42
C TYR A 197 2.25 27.10 -11.88
N LEU A 198 2.53 25.82 -12.10
CA LEU A 198 2.68 25.21 -13.42
C LEU A 198 1.50 24.26 -13.68
N GLY A 199 0.51 24.73 -14.42
CA GLY A 199 -0.63 23.93 -14.89
C GLY A 199 -0.40 23.48 -16.33
N GLN A 200 -0.38 22.16 -16.58
CA GLN A 200 -0.23 21.60 -17.92
C GLN A 200 1.01 22.13 -18.67
N VAL A 201 2.10 22.38 -17.97
CA VAL A 201 3.34 22.91 -18.58
C VAL A 201 4.20 21.76 -19.10
N HIS A 202 4.89 21.99 -20.20
CA HIS A 202 5.80 21.02 -20.83
C HIS A 202 7.23 21.58 -20.89
N PHE A 203 8.20 20.84 -20.38
CA PHE A 203 9.62 21.13 -20.51
C PHE A 203 10.31 20.01 -21.29
N GLU A 204 10.79 20.30 -22.50
CA GLU A 204 11.45 19.31 -23.35
C GLU A 204 12.85 19.76 -23.81
N GLY A 205 13.84 18.87 -23.66
CA GLY A 205 15.17 19.05 -24.25
C GLY A 205 15.93 20.27 -23.73
N ASN A 206 15.51 20.85 -22.61
CA ASN A 206 16.18 22.02 -22.05
C ASN A 206 17.43 21.60 -21.28
N SER A 207 18.45 22.45 -21.27
CA SER A 207 19.70 22.15 -20.59
C SER A 207 20.28 23.34 -19.84
N ALA A 208 20.93 23.06 -18.72
CA ALA A 208 21.65 24.04 -17.93
C ALA A 208 23.04 23.48 -17.58
N ALA A 209 24.05 24.35 -17.58
CA ALA A 209 25.37 23.96 -17.13
C ALA A 209 25.36 23.45 -15.69
N VAL A 210 24.62 24.12 -14.79
CA VAL A 210 24.68 23.86 -13.36
C VAL A 210 23.45 23.07 -12.88
N HIS A 211 22.34 23.74 -12.57
CA HIS A 211 21.15 23.11 -11.96
C HIS A 211 19.88 23.37 -12.77
N GLY A 212 18.92 22.45 -12.71
CA GLY A 212 17.58 22.67 -13.26
C GLY A 212 17.61 22.77 -14.78
N GLY A 213 17.87 21.67 -15.48
CA GLY A 213 17.86 21.64 -16.94
C GLY A 213 16.52 22.14 -17.49
N GLY A 214 15.42 21.58 -17.00
CA GLY A 214 14.07 22.06 -17.29
C GLY A 214 13.77 23.35 -16.53
N ALA A 215 13.70 23.26 -15.21
CA ALA A 215 13.38 24.40 -14.35
C ALA A 215 14.25 24.48 -13.09
N TYR A 216 14.59 25.72 -12.70
CA TYR A 216 15.13 26.06 -11.39
C TYR A 216 14.16 27.00 -10.68
N VAL A 217 13.64 26.59 -9.54
CA VAL A 217 12.65 27.36 -8.77
C VAL A 217 13.16 27.58 -7.35
N LEU A 218 13.32 28.85 -6.98
CA LEU A 218 13.85 29.21 -5.67
C LEU A 218 12.77 29.28 -4.60
N GLU A 219 11.57 29.77 -4.92
CA GLU A 219 10.45 29.97 -3.99
C GLU A 219 9.39 28.85 -4.15
N PRO A 220 8.30 28.84 -3.36
CA PRO A 220 7.30 27.77 -3.45
C PRO A 220 6.82 27.43 -4.86
N LEU A 221 6.73 26.13 -5.13
CA LEU A 221 6.33 25.57 -6.42
C LEU A 221 5.10 24.68 -6.23
N THR A 222 4.09 24.89 -7.07
CA THR A 222 3.00 23.94 -7.28
C THR A 222 2.97 23.53 -8.75
N THR A 223 2.88 22.24 -9.03
CA THR A 223 2.68 21.72 -10.38
C THR A 223 1.44 20.84 -10.43
N LEU A 224 0.70 20.94 -11.53
CA LEU A 224 -0.42 20.07 -11.85
C LEU A 224 -0.31 19.63 -13.31
N SER A 225 -0.21 18.33 -13.54
CA SER A 225 -0.12 17.76 -14.90
C SER A 225 1.02 18.34 -15.72
N THR A 226 2.15 18.63 -15.07
CA THR A 226 3.35 19.16 -15.73
C THR A 226 4.26 18.02 -16.18
N THR A 227 4.91 18.19 -17.32
CA THR A 227 5.78 17.18 -17.92
C THR A 227 7.20 17.72 -18.09
N PHE A 228 8.19 16.92 -17.68
CA PHE A 228 9.62 17.20 -17.87
C PHE A 228 10.23 16.03 -18.66
N VAL A 229 10.67 16.29 -19.88
CA VAL A 229 11.17 15.28 -20.81
C VAL A 229 12.57 15.64 -21.30
N ALA A 230 13.52 14.70 -21.20
CA ALA A 230 14.85 14.82 -21.79
C ALA A 230 15.64 16.09 -21.38
N ASN A 231 15.39 16.64 -20.19
CA ASN A 231 16.10 17.83 -19.72
C ASN A 231 17.40 17.46 -18.99
N GLN A 232 18.40 18.33 -19.07
CA GLN A 232 19.76 18.01 -18.64
C GLN A 232 20.40 19.08 -17.73
N ALA A 233 20.90 18.65 -16.58
CA ALA A 233 21.80 19.43 -15.73
C ALA A 233 23.23 18.92 -15.87
N LEU A 234 24.04 19.58 -16.71
CA LEU A 234 25.29 19.04 -17.25
C LEU A 234 26.41 18.86 -16.22
N GLN A 235 26.42 19.64 -15.13
CA GLN A 235 27.49 19.58 -14.12
C GLN A 235 26.98 19.30 -12.71
N GLN A 236 25.70 19.58 -12.39
CA GLN A 236 25.19 19.45 -11.02
C GLN A 236 23.88 18.66 -10.95
N ARG A 237 22.78 19.28 -10.53
CA ARG A 237 21.61 18.58 -9.95
C ARG A 237 20.30 19.01 -10.57
N GLY A 238 19.30 18.11 -10.57
CA GLY A 238 17.94 18.41 -11.03
C GLY A 238 17.88 18.52 -12.54
N GLY A 239 17.89 17.40 -13.25
CA GLY A 239 17.82 17.40 -14.72
C GLY A 239 16.52 18.02 -15.22
N GLY A 240 15.39 17.51 -14.75
CA GLY A 240 14.07 18.10 -14.97
C GLY A 240 13.84 19.34 -14.10
N LEU A 241 13.89 19.17 -12.79
CA LEU A 241 13.54 20.22 -11.82
C LEU A 241 14.58 20.34 -10.70
N TYR A 242 14.92 21.58 -10.34
CA TYR A 242 15.61 21.91 -9.09
C TYR A 242 14.74 22.86 -8.24
N ALA A 243 14.35 22.43 -7.05
CA ALA A 243 13.56 23.22 -6.09
C ALA A 243 14.33 23.48 -4.79
N ASP A 244 14.42 24.74 -4.34
CA ASP A 244 15.40 25.12 -3.30
C ASP A 244 14.82 25.71 -1.99
N LYS A 245 13.78 26.54 -2.02
CA LYS A 245 13.20 27.15 -0.81
C LYS A 245 11.67 27.07 -0.78
N GLY A 246 11.12 27.20 0.42
CA GLY A 246 9.69 27.10 0.66
C GLY A 246 9.22 25.64 0.71
N TRP A 247 8.30 25.28 -0.19
CA TRP A 247 7.72 23.95 -0.32
C TRP A 247 7.51 23.62 -1.80
N THR A 248 7.43 22.34 -2.11
CA THR A 248 7.18 21.85 -3.47
C THR A 248 6.04 20.85 -3.44
N ASP A 249 5.00 21.11 -4.22
CA ASP A 249 3.84 20.23 -4.39
C ASP A 249 3.69 19.85 -5.86
N VAL A 250 3.67 18.56 -6.13
CA VAL A 250 3.68 18.00 -7.48
C VAL A 250 2.55 16.99 -7.59
N GLY A 251 1.54 17.32 -8.40
CA GLY A 251 0.36 16.49 -8.62
C GLY A 251 0.20 16.09 -10.09
N GLY A 252 -0.01 14.81 -10.35
CA GLY A 252 -0.33 14.31 -11.71
C GLY A 252 0.77 14.56 -12.75
N SER A 253 2.01 14.82 -12.32
CA SER A 253 3.11 15.26 -13.19
C SER A 253 4.03 14.09 -13.57
N THR A 254 4.82 14.27 -14.63
CA THR A 254 5.74 13.22 -15.12
C THR A 254 7.14 13.75 -15.39
N PHE A 255 8.15 13.00 -14.97
CA PHE A 255 9.57 13.25 -15.23
C PHE A 255 10.13 12.07 -16.02
N THR A 256 10.47 12.27 -17.28
CA THR A 256 10.89 11.20 -18.19
C THR A 256 12.23 11.52 -18.85
N ASP A 257 13.17 10.56 -18.84
CA ASP A 257 14.46 10.65 -19.55
C ASP A 257 15.31 11.88 -19.19
N ASN A 258 15.10 12.48 -18.01
CA ASN A 258 15.91 13.61 -17.58
C ASN A 258 17.22 13.14 -16.95
N SER A 259 18.29 13.93 -17.10
CA SER A 259 19.60 13.57 -16.60
C SER A 259 20.29 14.68 -15.81
N ALA A 260 21.05 14.28 -14.79
CA ALA A 260 21.90 15.17 -14.02
C ALA A 260 23.24 14.52 -13.72
N THR A 261 24.29 15.31 -13.51
CA THR A 261 25.61 14.73 -13.21
C THR A 261 25.71 14.22 -11.77
N LEU A 262 25.18 14.96 -10.78
CA LEU A 262 25.43 14.68 -9.36
C LEU A 262 24.22 14.19 -8.55
N ALA A 263 23.02 14.68 -8.83
CA ALA A 263 21.84 14.22 -8.09
C ALA A 263 20.52 14.60 -8.75
N GLY A 264 19.51 13.76 -8.57
CA GLY A 264 18.14 14.07 -8.99
C GLY A 264 18.03 14.18 -10.50
N GLY A 265 18.17 13.07 -11.22
CA GLY A 265 18.07 13.05 -12.69
C GLY A 265 16.72 13.63 -13.13
N GLY A 266 15.63 13.13 -12.55
CA GLY A 266 14.30 13.72 -12.70
C GLY A 266 14.18 15.03 -11.95
N ALA A 267 14.33 14.99 -10.62
CA ALA A 267 14.23 16.18 -9.78
C ALA A 267 15.17 16.16 -8.57
N TYR A 268 15.57 17.36 -8.16
CA TYR A 268 16.26 17.62 -6.90
C TYR A 268 15.42 18.59 -6.06
N ALA A 269 15.09 18.21 -4.82
CA ALA A 269 14.31 19.04 -3.91
C ALA A 269 15.04 19.26 -2.58
N ASN A 270 15.32 20.52 -2.24
CA ASN A 270 15.96 20.90 -0.98
C ASN A 270 14.95 21.18 0.14
N VAL A 271 13.66 21.00 -0.13
CA VAL A 271 12.54 21.51 0.66
C VAL A 271 11.56 20.41 1.03
N PHE A 272 10.60 20.73 1.90
CA PHE A 272 9.46 19.85 2.10
C PHE A 272 8.74 19.63 0.77
N THR A 273 8.59 18.36 0.41
CA THR A 273 8.08 17.94 -0.89
C THR A 273 6.88 17.03 -0.72
N THR A 274 5.78 17.36 -1.38
CA THR A 274 4.60 16.51 -1.53
C THR A 274 4.47 16.06 -2.98
N LEU A 275 4.27 14.77 -3.18
CA LEU A 275 4.05 14.16 -4.48
C LEU A 275 2.74 13.38 -4.45
N THR A 276 1.89 13.60 -5.45
CA THR A 276 0.63 12.84 -5.63
C THR A 276 0.50 12.42 -7.08
N GLU A 277 0.17 11.16 -7.34
CA GLU A 277 -0.11 10.63 -8.69
C GLU A 277 0.98 11.01 -9.73
N THR A 278 2.23 11.03 -9.29
CA THR A 278 3.38 11.53 -10.08
C THR A 278 4.24 10.35 -10.54
N SER A 279 4.88 10.46 -11.71
CA SER A 279 5.80 9.42 -12.19
C SER A 279 7.20 9.96 -12.52
N PHE A 280 8.22 9.16 -12.18
CA PHE A 280 9.62 9.36 -12.55
C PHE A 280 10.06 8.15 -13.36
N ASN A 281 10.26 8.33 -14.66
CA ASN A 281 10.55 7.26 -15.61
C ASN A 281 11.93 7.46 -16.26
N SER A 282 12.78 6.44 -16.21
CA SER A 282 14.04 6.41 -16.98
C SER A 282 14.97 7.61 -16.75
N ASN A 283 14.91 8.24 -15.58
CA ASN A 283 15.80 9.36 -15.28
C ASN A 283 17.16 8.86 -14.76
N GLU A 284 18.22 9.62 -15.06
CA GLU A 284 19.59 9.17 -14.85
C GLU A 284 20.44 10.17 -14.06
N VAL A 285 21.29 9.65 -13.16
CA VAL A 285 22.41 10.40 -12.58
C VAL A 285 23.75 9.75 -12.91
N ILE A 286 24.65 10.53 -13.52
CA ILE A 286 25.92 10.04 -14.11
C ILE A 286 26.96 9.63 -13.05
N SER A 287 27.09 10.38 -11.95
CA SER A 287 28.14 10.16 -10.96
C SER A 287 27.70 10.44 -9.52
N GLY A 288 26.42 10.24 -9.22
CA GLY A 288 25.85 10.49 -7.90
C GLY A 288 24.53 9.77 -7.66
N SER A 289 23.63 10.35 -6.86
CA SER A 289 22.51 9.62 -6.24
C SER A 289 21.12 10.14 -6.65
N GLY A 290 20.08 9.31 -6.53
CA GLY A 290 18.69 9.69 -6.77
C GLY A 290 18.38 9.86 -8.26
N GLY A 291 18.30 8.75 -9.01
CA GLY A 291 18.05 8.76 -10.46
C GLY A 291 16.75 9.48 -10.80
N GLY A 292 15.65 9.07 -10.17
CA GLY A 292 14.36 9.75 -10.29
C GLY A 292 14.31 11.02 -9.45
N LEU A 293 14.45 10.88 -8.13
CA LEU A 293 14.36 11.99 -7.18
C LEU A 293 15.48 11.93 -6.15
N TYR A 294 16.08 13.09 -5.89
CA TYR A 294 16.89 13.33 -4.71
C TYR A 294 16.20 14.39 -3.84
N THR A 295 15.85 14.03 -2.60
CA THR A 295 15.27 14.96 -1.63
C THR A 295 16.18 15.16 -0.42
N VAL A 296 16.41 16.43 -0.06
CA VAL A 296 17.02 16.81 1.22
C VAL A 296 15.95 17.04 2.28
N GLY A 297 14.85 17.69 1.90
CA GLY A 297 13.73 17.92 2.80
C GLY A 297 12.87 16.67 2.99
N LEU A 298 11.93 16.77 3.94
CA LEU A 298 10.98 15.69 4.20
C LEU A 298 10.09 15.45 2.98
N LEU A 299 9.85 14.18 2.67
CA LEU A 299 9.05 13.75 1.55
C LEU A 299 7.76 13.06 2.01
N VAL A 300 6.64 13.46 1.43
CA VAL A 300 5.37 12.74 1.47
C VAL A 300 4.99 12.39 0.03
N ALA A 301 4.89 11.09 -0.26
CA ALA A 301 4.52 10.59 -1.57
C ALA A 301 3.31 9.65 -1.47
N VAL A 302 2.30 9.92 -2.29
CA VAL A 302 1.07 9.13 -2.37
C VAL A 302 0.82 8.75 -3.81
N ASP A 303 0.71 7.45 -4.07
CA ASP A 303 0.45 6.89 -5.40
C ASP A 303 1.48 7.37 -6.45
N VAL A 304 2.76 7.35 -6.07
CA VAL A 304 3.88 7.78 -6.93
C VAL A 304 4.60 6.57 -7.52
N GLU A 305 5.04 6.71 -8.77
CA GLU A 305 5.82 5.69 -9.46
C GLU A 305 7.25 6.15 -9.73
N TRP A 306 8.23 5.32 -9.38
CA TRP A 306 9.61 5.43 -9.81
C TRP A 306 9.96 4.21 -10.65
N VAL A 307 10.07 4.39 -11.96
CA VAL A 307 10.24 3.29 -12.92
C VAL A 307 11.54 3.45 -13.69
N ASN A 308 12.38 2.41 -13.68
CA ASN A 308 13.61 2.31 -14.48
C ASN A 308 14.60 3.48 -14.34
N ASN A 309 14.63 4.13 -13.17
CA ASN A 309 15.59 5.19 -12.94
C ASN A 309 16.95 4.62 -12.52
N GLN A 310 18.03 5.34 -12.86
CA GLN A 310 19.40 4.89 -12.63
C GLN A 310 20.19 5.95 -11.86
N ALA A 311 20.88 5.52 -10.81
CA ALA A 311 21.87 6.32 -10.11
C ALA A 311 23.22 5.60 -10.12
N PHE A 312 24.29 6.34 -10.36
CA PHE A 312 25.64 5.79 -10.25
C PHE A 312 25.95 5.33 -8.82
N GLU A 313 25.59 6.11 -7.82
CA GLU A 313 25.79 5.81 -6.40
C GLU A 313 24.52 5.24 -5.77
N ASN A 314 23.77 5.99 -4.95
CA ASN A 314 22.70 5.46 -4.11
C ASN A 314 21.31 5.83 -4.61
N GLY A 315 20.31 5.00 -4.31
CA GLY A 315 18.91 5.35 -4.55
C GLY A 315 18.61 5.47 -6.04
N GLY A 316 18.62 4.35 -6.77
CA GLY A 316 18.36 4.34 -8.21
C GLY A 316 17.07 5.07 -8.57
N GLY A 317 15.99 4.79 -7.82
CA GLY A 317 14.72 5.52 -7.91
C GLY A 317 14.75 6.80 -7.09
N LEU A 318 14.87 6.63 -5.78
CA LEU A 318 14.71 7.69 -4.79
C LEU A 318 15.88 7.69 -3.79
N PHE A 319 16.50 8.85 -3.63
CA PHE A 319 17.37 9.15 -2.50
C PHE A 319 16.68 10.13 -1.55
N ALA A 320 16.45 9.71 -0.30
CA ALA A 320 15.87 10.54 0.74
C ALA A 320 16.87 10.82 1.86
N SER A 321 17.32 12.08 1.96
CA SER A 321 18.24 12.51 3.02
C SER A 321 17.54 12.70 4.37
N ALA A 322 16.29 13.17 4.35
CA ALA A 322 15.41 13.28 5.52
C ALA A 322 14.38 12.14 5.52
N ALA A 323 13.40 12.18 6.43
CA ALA A 323 12.31 11.20 6.43
C ALA A 323 11.54 11.19 5.10
N ALA A 324 11.18 9.99 4.66
CA ALA A 324 10.28 9.73 3.54
C ALA A 324 9.08 8.92 4.02
N SER A 325 7.88 9.38 3.67
CA SER A 325 6.63 8.65 3.83
C SER A 325 6.09 8.29 2.45
N LEU A 326 6.04 7.00 2.14
CA LEU A 326 5.53 6.48 0.86
C LEU A 326 4.25 5.69 1.12
N THR A 327 3.17 6.05 0.44
CA THR A 327 1.87 5.37 0.54
C THR A 327 1.38 4.97 -0.84
N GLY A 328 0.98 3.71 -1.04
CA GLY A 328 0.43 3.21 -2.32
C GLY A 328 1.40 3.33 -3.51
N SER A 329 2.69 3.57 -3.23
CA SER A 329 3.67 3.96 -4.24
C SER A 329 4.47 2.77 -4.74
N THR A 330 4.97 2.85 -5.97
CA THR A 330 5.71 1.76 -6.63
C THR A 330 7.11 2.20 -7.04
N LEU A 331 8.12 1.43 -6.64
CA LEU A 331 9.50 1.55 -7.11
C LEU A 331 9.85 0.30 -7.90
N ARG A 332 10.01 0.44 -9.22
CA ARG A 332 10.19 -0.69 -10.13
C ARG A 332 11.38 -0.54 -11.08
N GLY A 333 12.21 -1.57 -11.20
CA GLY A 333 13.27 -1.62 -12.20
C GLY A 333 14.39 -0.60 -11.99
N ASN A 334 14.47 0.04 -10.83
CA ASN A 334 15.45 1.09 -10.57
C ASN A 334 16.81 0.48 -10.18
N GLN A 335 17.89 1.20 -10.52
CA GLN A 335 19.24 0.66 -10.43
C GLN A 335 20.21 1.61 -9.72
N SER A 336 20.94 1.08 -8.74
CA SER A 336 22.12 1.68 -8.13
C SER A 336 23.36 0.94 -8.64
N LEU A 337 24.22 1.62 -9.39
CA LEU A 337 25.31 0.96 -10.15
C LEU A 337 26.56 0.62 -9.33
N THR A 338 26.82 1.35 -8.24
CA THR A 338 28.06 1.17 -7.46
C THR A 338 27.86 1.13 -5.95
N ARG A 339 26.64 1.38 -5.47
CA ARG A 339 26.33 1.46 -4.03
C ARG A 339 24.99 0.78 -3.72
N ASN A 340 24.17 1.45 -2.91
CA ASN A 340 23.06 0.87 -2.17
C ASN A 340 21.70 1.40 -2.62
N GLY A 341 20.65 0.64 -2.34
CA GLY A 341 19.27 1.09 -2.52
C GLY A 341 18.90 1.20 -3.99
N GLY A 342 18.62 0.08 -4.65
CA GLY A 342 18.23 0.09 -6.07
C GLY A 342 16.95 0.90 -6.28
N GLY A 343 15.92 0.64 -5.47
CA GLY A 343 14.70 1.45 -5.42
C GLY A 343 14.88 2.69 -4.54
N LEU A 344 15.01 2.49 -3.23
CA LEU A 344 15.05 3.54 -2.22
C LEU A 344 16.36 3.52 -1.43
N TYR A 345 16.95 4.70 -1.23
CA TYR A 345 17.95 4.92 -0.19
C TYR A 345 17.41 5.91 0.85
N ALA A 346 17.08 5.43 2.05
CA ALA A 346 16.60 6.24 3.16
C ALA A 346 17.74 6.50 4.16
N ASN A 347 18.30 7.71 4.10
CA ASN A 347 19.53 8.06 4.83
C ASN A 347 19.29 8.58 6.25
N SER A 348 18.11 9.12 6.55
CA SER A 348 17.85 9.78 7.83
C SER A 348 17.91 8.78 8.97
N THR A 349 18.77 9.04 9.96
CA THR A 349 18.89 8.22 11.19
C THR A 349 18.09 8.79 12.36
N SER A 350 17.60 10.02 12.25
CA SER A 350 16.92 10.75 13.33
C SER A 350 15.41 10.87 13.15
N GLN A 351 14.89 10.50 11.97
CA GLN A 351 13.47 10.63 11.64
C GLN A 351 12.95 9.29 11.08
N LEU A 352 11.70 8.99 11.41
CA LEU A 352 11.03 7.77 10.98
C LEU A 352 10.72 7.81 9.48
N ALA A 353 11.18 6.80 8.74
CA ALA A 353 10.66 6.49 7.41
C ALA A 353 9.39 5.62 7.54
N THR A 354 8.40 5.86 6.68
CA THR A 354 7.12 5.13 6.70
C THR A 354 6.79 4.58 5.32
N LEU A 355 6.49 3.29 5.24
CA LEU A 355 6.11 2.59 4.01
C LEU A 355 4.72 1.96 4.21
N VAL A 356 3.71 2.38 3.46
CA VAL A 356 2.34 1.86 3.58
C VAL A 356 1.87 1.43 2.20
N ALA A 357 1.61 0.14 2.02
CA ALA A 357 1.22 -0.39 0.71
C ALA A 357 2.20 -0.02 -0.41
N THR A 358 3.48 0.08 -0.07
CA THR A 358 4.54 0.39 -1.03
C THR A 358 5.05 -0.87 -1.69
N THR A 359 5.22 -0.84 -3.01
CA THR A 359 5.72 -1.96 -3.81
C THR A 359 7.15 -1.69 -4.30
N PHE A 360 8.06 -2.65 -4.08
CA PHE A 360 9.44 -2.66 -4.58
C PHE A 360 9.60 -3.86 -5.52
N LEU A 361 9.69 -3.63 -6.82
CA LEU A 361 9.70 -4.67 -7.84
C LEU A 361 10.95 -4.62 -8.72
N SER A 362 11.75 -5.69 -8.72
CA SER A 362 12.86 -5.86 -9.67
C SER A 362 13.88 -4.71 -9.66
N ASN A 363 14.13 -4.13 -8.49
CA ASN A 363 15.19 -3.13 -8.34
C ASN A 363 16.53 -3.82 -8.08
N THR A 364 17.63 -3.17 -8.46
CA THR A 364 18.98 -3.73 -8.35
C THR A 364 19.93 -2.75 -7.69
N ALA A 365 20.69 -3.23 -6.70
CA ALA A 365 21.80 -2.49 -6.06
C ALA A 365 23.09 -3.28 -6.25
N ALA A 366 24.19 -2.56 -6.48
CA ALA A 366 25.51 -3.17 -6.62
C ALA A 366 26.08 -3.71 -5.30
N LEU A 367 25.68 -3.13 -4.17
CA LEU A 367 26.06 -3.58 -2.83
C LEU A 367 24.79 -4.01 -2.09
N ASP A 368 24.16 -3.12 -1.33
CA ASP A 368 23.12 -3.51 -0.38
C ASP A 368 21.72 -2.97 -0.71
N GLY A 369 20.68 -3.71 -0.34
CA GLY A 369 19.31 -3.23 -0.39
C GLY A 369 18.79 -3.07 -1.81
N GLY A 370 18.64 -4.19 -2.54
CA GLY A 370 18.19 -4.17 -3.93
C GLY A 370 16.88 -3.38 -4.10
N GLY A 371 15.89 -3.66 -3.25
CA GLY A 371 14.68 -2.86 -3.11
C GLY A 371 14.93 -1.56 -2.32
N ALA A 372 15.41 -1.67 -1.09
CA ALA A 372 15.66 -0.51 -0.24
C ALA A 372 16.83 -0.67 0.73
N TYR A 373 17.55 0.43 0.94
CA TYR A 373 18.55 0.60 1.99
C TYR A 373 18.03 1.56 3.06
N LEU A 374 17.96 1.10 4.31
CA LEU A 374 17.27 1.78 5.41
C LEU A 374 18.25 2.04 6.56
N ARG A 375 18.75 3.28 6.66
CA ARG A 375 19.73 3.65 7.70
C ARG A 375 19.13 3.92 9.07
N GLY A 376 17.99 4.59 9.09
CA GLY A 376 17.29 4.94 10.33
C GLY A 376 16.11 4.05 10.64
N THR A 377 15.32 4.49 11.62
CA THR A 377 14.10 3.81 12.01
C THR A 377 13.09 3.80 10.85
N THR A 378 12.57 2.62 10.53
CA THR A 378 11.58 2.46 9.47
C THR A 378 10.39 1.62 9.96
N ASN A 379 9.19 2.12 9.68
CA ASN A 379 7.94 1.38 9.86
C ASN A 379 7.32 1.05 8.50
N GLY A 380 6.92 -0.20 8.31
CA GLY A 380 6.30 -0.69 7.09
C GLY A 380 5.01 -1.46 7.33
N THR A 381 4.01 -1.28 6.48
CA THR A 381 2.76 -2.06 6.50
C THR A 381 2.26 -2.40 5.10
N ALA A 382 1.74 -3.62 4.92
CA ALA A 382 0.91 -4.02 3.77
C ALA A 382 1.49 -3.82 2.36
N GLY A 383 2.79 -4.07 2.14
CA GLY A 383 3.49 -3.89 0.86
C GLY A 383 4.09 -5.16 0.26
N LEU A 384 4.68 -5.03 -0.93
CA LEU A 384 5.28 -6.12 -1.69
C LEU A 384 6.73 -5.79 -2.03
N VAL A 385 7.65 -6.71 -1.75
CA VAL A 385 9.08 -6.62 -2.08
C VAL A 385 9.41 -7.85 -2.91
N GLN A 386 9.49 -7.70 -4.23
CA GLN A 386 9.59 -8.83 -5.14
C GLN A 386 10.71 -8.69 -6.18
N GLY A 387 11.45 -9.78 -6.38
CA GLY A 387 12.41 -9.90 -7.49
C GLY A 387 13.59 -8.93 -7.43
N ASN A 388 13.84 -8.31 -6.28
CA ASN A 388 14.92 -7.34 -6.10
C ASN A 388 16.26 -8.05 -5.88
N GLN A 389 17.36 -7.41 -6.31
CA GLN A 389 18.69 -8.01 -6.31
C GLN A 389 19.73 -7.10 -5.67
N ALA A 390 20.56 -7.65 -4.78
CA ALA A 390 21.67 -6.97 -4.14
C ALA A 390 22.98 -7.73 -4.38
N GLY A 391 24.05 -6.99 -4.68
CA GLY A 391 25.38 -7.57 -4.91
C GLY A 391 26.10 -8.04 -3.65
N ASP A 392 25.65 -7.60 -2.47
CA ASP A 392 26.13 -8.02 -1.15
C ASP A 392 24.92 -8.45 -0.28
N ASP A 393 24.28 -7.53 0.47
CA ASP A 393 23.27 -7.88 1.46
C ASP A 393 21.86 -7.33 1.17
N GLY A 394 20.82 -8.05 1.60
CA GLY A 394 19.46 -7.55 1.61
C GLY A 394 18.87 -7.39 0.21
N GLY A 395 18.64 -8.51 -0.49
CA GLY A 395 18.14 -8.50 -1.88
C GLY A 395 16.85 -7.69 -2.00
N GLY A 396 15.92 -7.91 -1.08
CA GLY A 396 14.79 -7.01 -0.84
C GLY A 396 15.23 -5.75 -0.08
N PHE A 397 15.36 -5.86 1.24
CA PHE A 397 15.73 -4.74 2.11
C PHE A 397 17.03 -5.01 2.87
N TYR A 398 17.83 -3.95 3.04
CA TYR A 398 18.92 -3.91 4.01
C TYR A 398 18.63 -2.81 5.05
N ALA A 399 18.62 -3.18 6.34
CA ALA A 399 18.29 -2.26 7.44
C ALA A 399 19.43 -2.16 8.47
N GLU A 400 20.06 -0.98 8.56
CA GLU A 400 20.99 -0.64 9.65
C GLU A 400 20.23 -0.24 10.92
N GLY A 401 19.14 0.53 10.73
CA GLY A 401 18.33 1.09 11.81
C GLY A 401 17.26 0.13 12.34
N ALA A 402 16.47 0.61 13.31
CA ALA A 402 15.35 -0.17 13.82
C ALA A 402 14.28 -0.37 12.75
N LEU A 403 13.75 -1.58 12.62
CA LEU A 403 12.79 -1.95 11.59
C LEU A 403 11.54 -2.57 12.21
N THR A 404 10.37 -2.01 11.92
CA THR A 404 9.09 -2.64 12.30
C THR A 404 8.25 -2.85 11.06
N LEU A 405 7.98 -4.11 10.70
CA LEU A 405 7.13 -4.45 9.56
C LEU A 405 5.92 -5.24 10.04
N ALA A 406 4.73 -4.86 9.56
CA ALA A 406 3.48 -5.50 9.93
C ALA A 406 2.50 -5.62 8.76
N GLY A 407 1.36 -6.25 9.01
CA GLY A 407 0.19 -6.16 8.13
C GLY A 407 0.37 -6.79 6.76
N GLN A 408 0.91 -8.02 6.68
CA GLN A 408 1.02 -8.79 5.44
C GLN A 408 2.01 -8.23 4.41
N MET A 409 3.13 -7.68 4.89
CA MET A 409 4.27 -7.38 4.02
C MET A 409 4.81 -8.69 3.42
N ALA A 410 5.03 -8.73 2.11
CA ALA A 410 5.52 -9.90 1.39
C ALA A 410 6.90 -9.70 0.76
N PHE A 411 7.83 -10.62 0.98
CA PHE A 411 9.16 -10.71 0.37
C PHE A 411 9.21 -11.93 -0.54
N VAL A 412 9.21 -11.72 -1.86
CA VAL A 412 9.03 -12.80 -2.85
C VAL A 412 10.18 -12.82 -3.86
N GLY A 413 10.95 -13.91 -3.89
CA GLY A 413 11.92 -14.12 -4.96
C GLY A 413 13.03 -13.08 -5.03
N ASN A 414 13.44 -12.51 -3.90
CA ASN A 414 14.55 -11.57 -3.85
C ASN A 414 15.89 -12.30 -3.66
N GLU A 415 16.98 -11.72 -4.16
CA GLU A 415 18.30 -12.35 -4.19
C GLU A 415 19.38 -11.42 -3.65
N ALA A 416 20.19 -11.92 -2.72
CA ALA A 416 21.39 -11.25 -2.23
C ALA A 416 22.60 -12.16 -2.47
N ALA A 417 23.77 -11.61 -2.78
CA ALA A 417 24.95 -12.45 -2.95
C ALA A 417 25.45 -13.02 -1.62
N ASP A 418 25.38 -12.29 -0.51
CA ASP A 418 25.87 -12.70 0.81
C ASP A 418 24.73 -12.99 1.78
N THR A 419 24.08 -11.98 2.34
CA THR A 419 23.11 -12.21 3.42
C THR A 419 21.71 -11.68 3.16
N GLY A 420 20.69 -12.42 3.62
CA GLY A 420 19.31 -11.94 3.68
C GLY A 420 18.70 -11.73 2.29
N GLY A 421 18.33 -12.80 1.60
CA GLY A 421 17.77 -12.70 0.24
C GLY A 421 16.55 -11.79 0.21
N GLY A 422 15.63 -11.95 1.16
CA GLY A 422 14.52 -11.02 1.38
C GLY A 422 14.92 -9.81 2.22
N LEU A 423 15.50 -10.05 3.40
CA LEU A 423 15.82 -9.01 4.37
C LEU A 423 17.15 -9.31 5.09
N ALA A 424 18.06 -8.34 5.10
CA ALA A 424 19.21 -8.29 6.00
C ALA A 424 19.05 -7.14 7.01
N THR A 425 19.26 -7.41 8.29
CA THR A 425 19.05 -6.41 9.35
C THR A 425 20.09 -6.46 10.47
N LEU A 426 20.53 -5.27 10.89
CA LEU A 426 21.48 -5.05 11.98
C LEU A 426 20.82 -4.43 13.21
N GLY A 427 19.74 -3.66 13.02
CA GLY A 427 19.03 -2.97 14.08
C GLY A 427 18.01 -3.85 14.82
N THR A 428 17.34 -3.27 15.81
CA THR A 428 16.19 -3.93 16.46
C THR A 428 15.07 -4.12 15.44
N THR A 429 14.63 -5.36 15.25
CA THR A 429 13.71 -5.73 14.19
C THR A 429 12.51 -6.47 14.74
N ASN A 430 11.31 -5.95 14.47
CA ASN A 430 10.03 -6.56 14.85
C ASN A 430 9.20 -6.82 13.60
N LEU A 431 8.90 -8.09 13.35
CA LEU A 431 8.19 -8.56 12.17
C LEU A 431 6.92 -9.30 12.60
N THR A 432 5.76 -8.85 12.14
CA THR A 432 4.47 -9.48 12.44
C THR A 432 3.67 -9.69 11.16
N GLY A 433 3.17 -10.89 10.89
CA GLY A 433 2.37 -11.11 9.69
C GLY A 433 3.18 -10.95 8.40
N ILE A 434 4.42 -11.44 8.36
CA ILE A 434 5.28 -11.36 7.16
C ILE A 434 5.14 -12.63 6.33
N GLY A 435 5.07 -12.49 5.01
CA GLY A 435 5.28 -13.59 4.07
C GLY A 435 6.67 -13.49 3.44
N ALA A 436 7.52 -14.50 3.55
CA ALA A 436 8.83 -14.51 2.89
C ALA A 436 9.02 -15.82 2.11
N VAL A 437 8.98 -15.74 0.78
CA VAL A 437 9.03 -16.92 -0.08
C VAL A 437 10.02 -16.81 -1.22
N LEU A 438 10.64 -17.92 -1.59
CA LEU A 438 11.51 -18.05 -2.78
C LEU A 438 12.75 -17.13 -2.77
N ASN A 439 13.13 -16.57 -1.62
CA ASN A 439 14.30 -15.69 -1.53
C ASN A 439 15.60 -16.52 -1.44
N GLN A 440 16.70 -15.94 -1.92
CA GLN A 440 18.01 -16.61 -2.05
C GLN A 440 19.16 -15.77 -1.50
N ALA A 441 20.09 -16.40 -0.77
CA ALA A 441 21.34 -15.77 -0.32
C ALA A 441 22.44 -16.82 -0.01
N MET A 442 23.67 -16.40 0.35
CA MET A 442 24.62 -17.32 0.98
C MET A 442 24.19 -17.69 2.40
N ARG A 443 23.67 -16.73 3.17
CA ARG A 443 23.19 -16.94 4.55
C ARG A 443 21.88 -16.23 4.80
N GLY A 444 20.94 -16.90 5.47
CA GLY A 444 19.61 -16.33 5.71
C GLY A 444 18.87 -16.16 4.40
N GLY A 445 18.48 -17.26 3.76
CA GLY A 445 17.85 -17.24 2.44
C GLY A 445 16.65 -16.29 2.38
N ALA A 446 15.80 -16.32 3.42
CA ALA A 446 14.79 -15.28 3.63
C ALA A 446 15.34 -14.09 4.40
N ILE A 447 15.80 -14.33 5.63
CA ILE A 447 16.11 -13.28 6.60
C ILE A 447 17.46 -13.56 7.27
N TYR A 448 18.30 -12.54 7.29
CA TYR A 448 19.53 -12.50 8.08
C TYR A 448 19.43 -11.39 9.12
N ALA A 449 19.55 -11.72 10.42
CA ALA A 449 19.43 -10.75 11.50
C ALA A 449 20.55 -10.88 12.54
N THR A 450 21.21 -9.76 12.84
CA THR A 450 22.27 -9.70 13.85
C THR A 450 21.90 -8.89 15.10
N GLY A 451 20.95 -7.96 14.97
CA GLY A 451 20.38 -7.22 16.09
C GLY A 451 19.33 -8.02 16.87
N SER A 452 18.65 -7.35 17.81
CA SER A 452 17.47 -7.91 18.48
C SER A 452 16.37 -8.19 17.45
N PHE A 453 15.83 -9.40 17.45
CA PHE A 453 14.93 -9.86 16.39
C PHE A 453 13.67 -10.51 16.97
N SER A 454 12.51 -10.14 16.43
CA SER A 454 11.25 -10.81 16.69
C SER A 454 10.51 -11.10 15.39
N LEU A 455 10.10 -12.36 15.21
CA LEU A 455 9.23 -12.80 14.13
C LEU A 455 7.99 -13.47 14.71
N GLN A 456 6.82 -12.91 14.38
CA GLN A 456 5.53 -13.32 14.92
C GLN A 456 4.51 -13.52 13.81
N GLN A 457 3.63 -14.52 13.93
CA GLN A 457 2.48 -14.72 13.04
C GLN A 457 2.85 -14.69 11.55
N SER A 458 4.01 -15.22 11.18
CA SER A 458 4.58 -15.08 9.83
C SER A 458 4.72 -16.43 9.13
N ALA A 459 4.79 -16.38 7.80
CA ALA A 459 5.05 -17.52 6.94
C ALA A 459 6.38 -17.32 6.20
N VAL A 460 7.37 -18.18 6.47
CA VAL A 460 8.68 -18.15 5.81
C VAL A 460 8.91 -19.49 5.14
N GLY A 461 8.86 -19.54 3.81
CA GLY A 461 8.99 -20.82 3.13
C GLY A 461 9.55 -20.84 1.72
N ALA A 462 10.04 -21.99 1.30
CA ALA A 462 10.69 -22.19 0.00
C ALA A 462 11.88 -21.24 -0.26
N ASN A 463 12.57 -20.78 0.79
CA ASN A 463 13.76 -19.94 0.66
C ASN A 463 15.02 -20.81 0.63
N GLY A 464 16.08 -20.34 -0.04
CA GLY A 464 17.34 -21.07 -0.19
C GLY A 464 18.54 -20.29 0.31
N ALA A 465 19.41 -20.98 1.06
CA ALA A 465 20.72 -20.49 1.46
C ALA A 465 21.82 -21.42 0.96
N VAL A 466 22.87 -20.87 0.36
CA VAL A 466 24.03 -21.68 -0.09
C VAL A 466 24.74 -22.32 1.11
N GLN A 467 24.80 -21.64 2.26
CA GLN A 467 25.50 -22.11 3.46
C GLN A 467 24.54 -22.40 4.62
N HIS A 468 23.97 -21.35 5.21
CA HIS A 468 23.33 -21.45 6.52
C HIS A 468 22.02 -20.69 6.60
N GLY A 469 21.03 -21.29 7.27
CA GLY A 469 19.76 -20.62 7.55
C GLY A 469 18.95 -20.44 6.26
N GLY A 470 18.40 -21.52 5.71
CA GLY A 470 17.59 -21.44 4.48
C GLY A 470 16.43 -20.46 4.63
N GLY A 471 15.74 -20.51 5.78
CA GLY A 471 14.79 -19.48 6.19
C GLY A 471 15.50 -18.33 6.90
N LEU A 472 15.92 -18.59 8.13
CA LEU A 472 16.43 -17.58 9.07
C LEU A 472 17.89 -17.85 9.44
N TYR A 473 18.73 -16.82 9.38
CA TYR A 473 20.02 -16.79 10.05
C TYR A 473 19.99 -15.72 11.13
N LEU A 474 20.23 -16.12 12.38
CA LEU A 474 20.07 -15.26 13.55
C LEU A 474 21.35 -15.27 14.41
N SER A 475 21.82 -14.09 14.83
CA SER A 475 22.97 -13.98 15.74
C SER A 475 22.81 -12.98 16.89
N GLY A 476 21.69 -12.27 16.96
CA GLY A 476 21.31 -11.45 18.11
C GLY A 476 20.25 -12.13 18.99
N PRO A 477 19.83 -11.50 20.09
CA PRO A 477 18.73 -12.01 20.91
C PRO A 477 17.46 -12.09 20.07
N SER A 478 16.85 -13.27 20.03
CA SER A 478 15.83 -13.59 19.02
C SER A 478 14.61 -14.30 19.61
N THR A 479 13.42 -13.89 19.17
CA THR A 479 12.15 -14.59 19.44
C THR A 479 11.47 -14.94 18.12
N VAL A 480 11.18 -16.22 17.93
CA VAL A 480 10.47 -16.75 16.76
C VAL A 480 9.22 -17.45 17.30
N GLU A 481 8.07 -16.82 17.11
CA GLU A 481 6.81 -17.22 17.74
C GLU A 481 5.65 -17.32 16.73
N ASN A 482 4.82 -18.35 16.81
CA ASN A 482 3.61 -18.47 15.96
C ASN A 482 3.89 -18.42 14.45
N ASN A 483 4.97 -19.04 13.97
CA ASN A 483 5.32 -19.00 12.55
C ASN A 483 5.19 -20.35 11.86
N ALA A 484 4.82 -20.32 10.58
CA ALA A 484 4.97 -21.43 9.66
C ALA A 484 6.31 -21.30 8.92
N LEU A 485 7.26 -22.20 9.18
CA LEU A 485 8.58 -22.23 8.56
C LEU A 485 8.65 -23.45 7.63
N GLY A 486 8.34 -23.24 6.35
CA GLY A 486 8.00 -24.32 5.43
C GLY A 486 9.00 -24.51 4.28
N SER A 487 9.54 -25.71 4.04
CA SER A 487 10.31 -26.02 2.81
C SER A 487 11.54 -25.13 2.56
N ASN A 488 12.15 -24.58 3.61
CA ASN A 488 13.39 -23.81 3.47
C ASN A 488 14.58 -24.75 3.33
N LEU A 489 15.61 -24.34 2.56
CA LEU A 489 16.76 -25.18 2.23
C LEU A 489 18.10 -24.49 2.55
N ALA A 490 19.01 -25.17 3.23
CA ALA A 490 20.38 -24.71 3.45
C ALA A 490 21.40 -25.72 2.89
N GLY A 491 22.44 -25.25 2.23
CA GLY A 491 23.48 -26.14 1.69
C GLY A 491 24.37 -26.80 2.74
N ILE A 492 24.42 -26.26 3.96
CA ILE A 492 25.25 -26.80 5.05
C ILE A 492 24.44 -27.07 6.32
N ASN A 493 23.88 -26.05 6.97
CA ASN A 493 23.21 -26.22 8.27
C ASN A 493 22.05 -25.26 8.48
N GLY A 494 21.03 -25.72 9.21
CA GLY A 494 19.87 -24.92 9.60
C GLY A 494 18.97 -24.68 8.38
N GLU A 495 18.22 -25.71 7.99
CA GLU A 495 17.29 -25.64 6.86
C GLU A 495 16.31 -24.48 7.06
N SER A 496 15.69 -24.41 8.24
CA SER A 496 14.75 -23.34 8.58
C SER A 496 15.37 -22.28 9.49
N ILE A 497 16.07 -22.67 10.55
CA ILE A 497 16.71 -21.73 11.48
C ILE A 497 18.16 -22.12 11.71
N TYR A 498 19.07 -21.18 11.47
CA TYR A 498 20.45 -21.23 11.94
C TYR A 498 20.69 -20.15 12.99
N TYR A 499 21.17 -20.53 14.17
CA TYR A 499 21.43 -19.61 15.27
C TYR A 499 22.89 -19.64 15.72
N SER A 500 23.50 -18.46 15.87
CA SER A 500 24.90 -18.33 16.25
C SER A 500 25.18 -17.08 17.11
N GLY A 501 24.28 -16.77 18.05
CA GLY A 501 24.46 -15.63 18.96
C GLY A 501 25.38 -15.95 20.14
N ILE A 502 26.45 -15.19 20.33
CA ILE A 502 27.41 -15.43 21.41
C ILE A 502 26.86 -14.84 22.71
N SER A 503 26.61 -15.68 23.72
CA SER A 503 26.00 -15.27 24.99
C SER A 503 24.59 -14.66 24.85
N GLU A 504 23.95 -14.86 23.70
CA GLU A 504 22.60 -14.40 23.41
C GLU A 504 21.60 -15.55 23.50
N THR A 505 20.31 -15.22 23.56
CA THR A 505 19.22 -16.20 23.66
C THR A 505 18.33 -16.21 22.43
N LEU A 506 18.04 -17.41 21.92
CA LEU A 506 16.96 -17.71 20.97
C LEU A 506 15.79 -18.37 21.70
N THR A 507 14.58 -17.85 21.49
CA THR A 507 13.32 -18.47 21.94
C THR A 507 12.49 -18.86 20.73
N VAL A 508 12.10 -20.13 20.65
CA VAL A 508 11.28 -20.71 19.57
C VAL A 508 10.03 -21.31 20.19
N VAL A 509 8.87 -20.72 19.93
CA VAL A 509 7.59 -21.07 20.60
C VAL A 509 6.45 -21.16 19.58
N HIS A 510 5.62 -22.19 19.66
CA HIS A 510 4.43 -22.33 18.80
C HIS A 510 4.74 -22.20 17.30
N ASN A 511 5.83 -22.79 16.82
CA ASN A 511 6.14 -22.79 15.39
C ASN A 511 5.81 -24.15 14.76
N THR A 512 5.51 -24.14 13.47
CA THR A 512 5.46 -25.34 12.65
C THR A 512 6.59 -25.29 11.63
N ILE A 513 7.57 -26.18 11.78
CA ILE A 513 8.73 -26.29 10.89
C ILE A 513 8.60 -27.57 10.07
N ALA A 514 8.22 -27.43 8.80
CA ALA A 514 7.79 -28.57 8.00
C ALA A 514 8.28 -28.47 6.56
N SER A 515 8.51 -29.62 5.93
CA SER A 515 8.79 -29.71 4.49
C SER A 515 7.91 -30.79 3.89
N PRO A 516 7.35 -30.65 2.68
CA PRO A 516 6.53 -31.69 2.06
C PRO A 516 7.36 -32.91 1.62
N VAL A 517 8.69 -32.75 1.54
CA VAL A 517 9.65 -33.80 1.23
C VAL A 517 10.76 -33.82 2.28
N SER A 518 11.33 -34.99 2.54
CA SER A 518 12.46 -35.10 3.46
C SER A 518 13.67 -34.31 2.95
N VAL A 519 14.14 -33.35 3.74
CA VAL A 519 15.33 -32.54 3.43
C VAL A 519 16.54 -32.96 4.28
N SER A 520 17.73 -32.83 3.70
CA SER A 520 18.99 -33.19 4.34
C SER A 520 19.50 -32.01 5.16
N GLY A 521 19.30 -32.05 6.47
CA GLY A 521 19.78 -31.03 7.40
C GLY A 521 18.99 -31.02 8.70
N ALA A 522 19.46 -30.22 9.66
CA ALA A 522 18.71 -29.95 10.87
C ALA A 522 17.69 -28.83 10.61
N ALA A 523 16.45 -29.00 11.07
CA ALA A 523 15.42 -27.96 10.96
C ALA A 523 15.84 -26.69 11.73
N VAL A 524 16.31 -26.89 12.97
CA VAL A 524 16.92 -25.86 13.82
C VAL A 524 18.35 -26.27 14.14
N TYR A 525 19.31 -25.41 13.80
CA TYR A 525 20.72 -25.63 14.09
C TYR A 525 21.25 -24.52 15.00
N VAL A 526 21.74 -24.90 16.19
CA VAL A 526 22.29 -23.98 17.19
C VAL A 526 23.80 -24.17 17.28
N ASN A 527 24.53 -23.20 16.73
CA ASN A 527 25.99 -23.19 16.70
C ASN A 527 26.61 -22.59 17.97
N LEU A 528 26.06 -21.48 18.44
CA LEU A 528 26.53 -20.73 19.62
C LEU A 528 25.33 -20.16 20.39
N GLY A 529 25.51 -19.89 21.67
CA GLY A 529 24.51 -19.23 22.52
C GLY A 529 23.61 -20.16 23.30
N THR A 530 22.47 -19.61 23.72
CA THR A 530 21.41 -20.35 24.44
C THR A 530 20.16 -20.43 23.56
N ALA A 531 19.50 -21.59 23.52
CA ALA A 531 18.24 -21.74 22.80
C ALA A 531 17.20 -22.53 23.61
N PHE A 532 15.97 -22.00 23.64
CA PHE A 532 14.79 -22.63 24.24
C PHE A 532 13.77 -22.91 23.13
N ILE A 533 13.43 -24.19 22.93
CA ILE A 533 12.49 -24.62 21.89
C ILE A 533 11.32 -25.35 22.55
N THR A 534 10.11 -24.82 22.41
CA THR A 534 8.92 -25.43 23.00
C THR A 534 7.67 -25.25 22.14
N ASN A 535 6.65 -26.08 22.37
CA ASN A 535 5.38 -26.07 21.66
C ASN A 535 5.54 -26.07 20.12
N THR A 536 6.61 -26.69 19.59
CA THR A 536 6.97 -26.62 18.18
C THR A 536 6.80 -27.97 17.49
N ILE A 537 6.18 -27.98 16.31
CA ILE A 537 6.15 -29.15 15.43
C ILE A 537 7.35 -29.10 14.49
N VAL A 538 8.09 -30.21 14.37
CA VAL A 538 9.18 -30.37 13.39
C VAL A 538 9.00 -31.65 12.58
N THR A 539 8.93 -31.53 11.26
CA THR A 539 8.77 -32.71 10.38
C THR A 539 9.62 -32.70 9.12
N ASN A 540 9.97 -33.89 8.61
CA ASN A 540 10.59 -34.14 7.31
C ASN A 540 11.99 -33.52 7.14
N HIS A 541 12.83 -33.64 8.17
CA HIS A 541 14.23 -33.24 8.17
C HIS A 541 15.12 -34.41 8.62
N SER A 542 16.40 -34.44 8.24
CA SER A 542 17.30 -35.49 8.74
C SER A 542 17.51 -35.42 10.26
N SER A 543 17.48 -34.21 10.82
CA SER A 543 17.47 -33.99 12.27
C SER A 543 16.47 -32.88 12.63
N GLY A 544 15.83 -32.96 13.80
CA GLY A 544 14.95 -31.91 14.28
C GLY A 544 15.74 -30.72 14.81
N ILE A 545 16.42 -30.92 15.93
CA ILE A 545 17.22 -29.89 16.61
C ILE A 545 18.68 -30.37 16.69
N ALA A 546 19.61 -29.59 16.16
CA ALA A 546 21.03 -29.86 16.24
C ALA A 546 21.77 -28.80 17.07
N GLN A 547 22.76 -29.25 17.82
CA GLN A 547 23.56 -28.47 18.76
C GLN A 547 25.06 -28.73 18.53
N THR A 548 25.89 -27.69 18.55
CA THR A 548 27.35 -27.82 18.53
C THR A 548 28.04 -26.79 19.45
N GLY A 549 29.36 -26.93 19.62
CA GLY A 549 30.21 -25.82 20.05
C GLY A 549 29.99 -25.27 21.46
N GLY A 550 29.57 -26.10 22.43
CA GLY A 550 29.39 -25.66 23.82
C GLY A 550 28.17 -24.75 24.06
N SER A 551 27.27 -24.61 23.07
CA SER A 551 25.99 -23.94 23.26
C SER A 551 25.10 -24.67 24.27
N VAL A 552 24.14 -23.95 24.86
CA VAL A 552 23.17 -24.48 25.83
C VAL A 552 21.81 -24.53 25.16
N VAL A 553 21.34 -25.74 24.86
CA VAL A 553 20.06 -25.93 24.18
C VAL A 553 19.17 -26.78 25.07
N SER A 554 17.93 -26.32 25.25
CA SER A 554 16.88 -27.09 25.91
C SER A 554 15.61 -27.10 25.10
N GLU A 555 14.91 -28.22 25.14
CA GLU A 555 13.68 -28.42 24.40
C GLU A 555 12.64 -29.14 25.28
N ASP A 556 11.36 -28.78 25.14
CA ASP A 556 10.25 -29.45 25.83
C ASP A 556 8.91 -29.21 25.12
N TYR A 557 7.93 -30.11 25.26
CA TYR A 557 6.61 -30.01 24.60
C TYR A 557 6.66 -29.84 23.06
N ASN A 558 7.59 -30.54 22.40
CA ASN A 558 7.70 -30.53 20.94
C ASN A 558 7.17 -31.83 20.32
N LEU A 559 6.65 -31.74 19.09
CA LEU A 559 6.23 -32.90 18.31
C LEU A 559 7.18 -33.10 17.13
N PHE A 560 7.79 -34.26 17.06
CA PHE A 560 8.71 -34.64 15.99
C PHE A 560 8.10 -35.70 15.07
N HIS A 561 8.24 -35.54 13.75
CA HIS A 561 7.71 -36.52 12.79
C HIS A 561 8.60 -36.75 11.57
N ASN A 562 8.79 -38.01 11.19
CA ASN A 562 9.57 -38.42 10.01
C ASN A 562 10.95 -37.75 9.97
N LEU A 563 11.69 -37.93 11.06
CA LEU A 563 13.05 -37.43 11.22
C LEU A 563 14.04 -38.59 11.31
N GLY A 564 15.27 -38.39 10.83
CA GLY A 564 16.35 -39.34 11.07
C GLY A 564 16.74 -39.38 12.56
N LEU A 565 16.85 -38.21 13.18
CA LEU A 565 17.04 -38.02 14.62
C LEU A 565 16.14 -36.88 15.11
N THR A 566 15.55 -37.01 16.30
CA THR A 566 14.81 -35.89 16.92
C THR A 566 15.77 -34.78 17.32
N THR A 567 16.88 -35.15 17.97
CA THR A 567 17.92 -34.23 18.42
C THR A 567 19.32 -34.75 18.09
N THR A 568 20.29 -33.83 17.96
CA THR A 568 21.70 -34.15 17.74
C THR A 568 22.59 -33.21 18.56
N GLY A 569 23.55 -33.76 19.31
CA GLY A 569 24.40 -33.00 20.25
C GLY A 569 23.92 -33.13 21.70
N THR A 570 24.39 -32.24 22.56
CA THR A 570 24.05 -32.21 23.99
C THR A 570 22.88 -31.26 24.21
N ILE A 571 21.66 -31.79 24.10
CA ILE A 571 20.41 -31.05 24.27
C ILE A 571 19.69 -31.54 25.53
N SER A 572 19.31 -30.61 26.41
CA SER A 572 18.55 -30.90 27.63
C SER A 572 17.06 -31.02 27.31
N SER A 573 16.50 -32.22 27.44
CA SER A 573 15.06 -32.43 27.27
C SER A 573 14.30 -32.23 28.59
N GLY A 574 13.15 -31.56 28.54
CA GLY A 574 12.21 -31.48 29.66
C GLY A 574 11.35 -32.74 29.85
N GLY A 575 11.36 -33.65 28.86
CA GLY A 575 10.72 -34.97 28.93
C GLY A 575 9.26 -35.03 28.43
N ASN A 576 8.68 -33.91 27.97
CA ASN A 576 7.31 -33.87 27.45
C ASN A 576 7.23 -33.87 25.91
N SER A 577 8.37 -33.79 25.21
CA SER A 577 8.41 -33.93 23.75
C SER A 577 8.22 -35.38 23.30
N PHE A 578 7.59 -35.59 22.14
CA PHE A 578 7.28 -36.93 21.64
C PHE A 578 7.35 -37.04 20.11
N VAL A 579 7.33 -38.28 19.62
CA VAL A 579 7.35 -38.62 18.18
C VAL A 579 6.00 -39.17 17.77
N ALA A 580 5.30 -38.48 16.88
CA ALA A 580 4.02 -38.93 16.33
C ALA A 580 3.77 -38.24 14.98
N ASP A 581 2.77 -38.69 14.22
CA ASP A 581 2.30 -37.95 13.04
C ASP A 581 1.44 -36.76 13.48
N PRO A 582 1.76 -35.51 13.10
CA PRO A 582 0.94 -34.35 13.44
C PRO A 582 -0.41 -34.35 12.73
N LEU A 583 -0.65 -35.22 11.74
CA LEU A 583 -1.88 -35.31 10.97
C LEU A 583 -2.27 -33.95 10.36
N PHE A 584 -1.38 -33.37 9.57
CA PHE A 584 -1.68 -32.12 8.86
C PHE A 584 -2.75 -32.32 7.78
N ILE A 585 -3.62 -31.30 7.60
CA ILE A 585 -4.66 -31.28 6.57
C ILE A 585 -4.08 -31.50 5.17
N ASN A 586 -3.08 -30.71 4.77
CA ASN A 586 -2.42 -30.86 3.47
C ASN A 586 -1.02 -30.21 3.45
N LEU A 587 -0.04 -30.91 4.01
CA LEU A 587 1.35 -30.42 4.02
C LEU A 587 1.92 -30.17 2.62
N GLY A 588 1.56 -31.00 1.63
CA GLY A 588 1.99 -30.82 0.24
C GLY A 588 1.48 -29.54 -0.42
N GLY A 589 0.32 -29.05 0.02
CA GLY A 589 -0.26 -27.77 -0.38
C GLY A 589 0.13 -26.59 0.54
N GLY A 590 0.95 -26.82 1.56
CA GLY A 590 1.35 -25.80 2.55
C GLY A 590 0.34 -25.56 3.68
N ASP A 591 -0.74 -26.35 3.75
CA ASP A 591 -1.72 -26.27 4.84
C ASP A 591 -1.29 -27.17 6.00
N THR A 592 -0.81 -26.52 7.05
CA THR A 592 -0.36 -27.18 8.28
C THR A 592 -1.40 -27.16 9.38
N GLY A 593 -2.68 -26.91 9.07
CA GLY A 593 -3.77 -27.12 10.01
C GLY A 593 -3.82 -28.57 10.49
N LEU A 594 -4.27 -28.81 11.71
CA LEU A 594 -4.34 -30.15 12.30
C LEU A 594 -5.66 -30.82 11.93
N MET A 595 -5.62 -32.12 11.62
CA MET A 595 -6.83 -32.95 11.50
C MET A 595 -7.34 -33.39 12.88
N SER A 596 -8.63 -33.74 12.95
CA SER A 596 -9.21 -34.35 14.15
C SER A 596 -8.44 -35.62 14.54
N GLY A 597 -8.13 -35.76 15.82
CA GLY A 597 -7.33 -36.87 16.35
C GLY A 597 -5.82 -36.68 16.26
N SER A 598 -5.34 -35.50 15.83
CA SER A 598 -3.93 -35.17 15.90
C SER A 598 -3.41 -35.25 17.34
N PRO A 599 -2.27 -35.92 17.58
CA PRO A 599 -1.65 -35.96 18.89
C PRO A 599 -1.04 -34.61 19.32
N ALA A 600 -1.02 -33.61 18.43
CA ALA A 600 -0.61 -32.24 18.77
C ALA A 600 -1.72 -31.46 19.51
N ILE A 601 -2.97 -31.91 19.42
CA ILE A 601 -4.12 -31.23 20.00
C ILE A 601 -4.06 -31.34 21.53
N ASP A 602 -4.28 -30.21 22.23
CA ASP A 602 -4.26 -30.10 23.69
C ASP A 602 -2.92 -30.58 24.33
N ALA A 603 -1.83 -30.60 23.56
CA ALA A 603 -0.56 -31.20 23.97
C ALA A 603 0.51 -30.17 24.33
N ALA A 604 0.27 -28.87 24.13
CA ALA A 604 1.23 -27.82 24.47
C ALA A 604 1.10 -27.34 25.92
N VAL A 605 2.15 -26.65 26.40
CA VAL A 605 2.11 -25.95 27.68
C VAL A 605 1.60 -24.52 27.52
N ASN A 606 0.82 -24.02 28.48
CA ASN A 606 0.36 -22.63 28.50
C ASN A 606 1.54 -21.65 28.63
N LEU A 607 1.62 -20.71 27.70
CA LEU A 607 2.59 -19.62 27.66
C LEU A 607 1.87 -18.28 27.48
N SER A 608 2.60 -17.17 27.33
CA SER A 608 2.04 -15.83 27.17
C SER A 608 1.38 -15.56 25.80
N VAL A 609 1.38 -16.55 24.90
CA VAL A 609 0.90 -16.45 23.53
C VAL A 609 -0.61 -16.71 23.48
N THR A 610 -1.40 -15.71 23.11
CA THR A 610 -2.88 -15.76 23.24
C THR A 610 -3.63 -16.08 21.95
N GLU A 611 -2.98 -15.99 20.81
CA GLU A 611 -3.57 -16.25 19.49
C GLU A 611 -2.64 -17.13 18.64
N ASP A 612 -3.18 -17.82 17.65
CA ASP A 612 -2.42 -18.62 16.68
C ASP A 612 -2.01 -17.80 15.43
N LEU A 613 -1.43 -18.47 14.43
CA LEU A 613 -1.01 -17.84 13.16
C LEU A 613 -2.18 -17.24 12.36
N LEU A 614 -3.40 -17.74 12.51
CA LEU A 614 -4.60 -17.22 11.85
C LEU A 614 -5.39 -16.25 12.72
N GLY A 615 -4.94 -15.99 13.95
CA GLY A 615 -5.61 -15.13 14.92
C GLY A 615 -6.70 -15.84 15.74
N ASN A 616 -6.76 -17.18 15.73
CA ASN A 616 -7.67 -17.91 16.59
C ASN A 616 -7.16 -17.91 18.04
N PRO A 617 -8.04 -17.91 19.07
CA PRO A 617 -7.64 -17.96 20.46
C PRO A 617 -6.82 -19.21 20.82
N ARG A 618 -5.89 -19.06 21.77
CA ARG A 618 -5.18 -20.17 22.43
C ARG A 618 -5.57 -20.28 23.91
N PRO A 619 -6.08 -21.42 24.40
CA PRO A 619 -6.50 -22.61 23.65
C PRO A 619 -7.63 -22.34 22.65
N GLY A 620 -7.71 -23.17 21.60
CA GLY A 620 -8.78 -23.17 20.61
C GLY A 620 -10.19 -23.39 21.20
N VAL A 621 -11.21 -23.12 20.39
CA VAL A 621 -12.60 -23.27 20.87
C VAL A 621 -12.92 -24.75 21.10
N GLY A 622 -13.31 -25.07 22.34
CA GLY A 622 -13.67 -26.42 22.75
C GLY A 622 -12.48 -27.25 23.27
N THR A 623 -11.29 -26.67 23.35
CA THR A 623 -10.08 -27.31 23.92
C THR A 623 -9.73 -26.71 25.29
N THR A 624 -8.78 -27.31 26.00
CA THR A 624 -8.41 -26.94 27.38
C THR A 624 -6.96 -26.53 27.55
N LEU A 625 -6.10 -26.94 26.63
CA LEU A 625 -4.69 -26.57 26.52
C LEU A 625 -4.41 -26.15 25.07
N PRO A 626 -3.40 -25.30 24.84
CA PRO A 626 -3.00 -24.98 23.48
C PRO A 626 -2.51 -26.22 22.73
N ASP A 627 -2.46 -26.12 21.43
CA ASP A 627 -1.89 -27.12 20.55
C ASP A 627 -0.40 -26.86 20.32
N ILE A 628 0.36 -27.95 20.10
CA ILE A 628 1.75 -27.83 19.64
C ILE A 628 1.72 -27.34 18.19
N GLY A 629 2.50 -26.31 17.87
CA GLY A 629 2.61 -25.75 16.52
C GLY A 629 1.98 -24.37 16.35
N ALA A 630 2.02 -23.88 15.11
CA ALA A 630 1.61 -22.52 14.75
C ALA A 630 0.10 -22.29 14.66
N LEU A 631 -0.70 -23.36 14.57
CA LEU A 631 -2.15 -23.30 14.39
C LEU A 631 -2.85 -24.07 15.50
N GLU A 632 -3.96 -23.54 16.00
CA GLU A 632 -4.88 -24.28 16.85
C GLU A 632 -5.88 -25.05 15.99
N TRP A 633 -6.17 -26.28 16.39
CA TRP A 633 -7.33 -27.00 15.94
C TRP A 633 -8.59 -26.33 16.49
N GLN A 634 -9.57 -26.12 15.61
CA GLN A 634 -10.88 -25.60 15.99
C GLN A 634 -11.90 -26.74 15.86
N ALA A 635 -12.68 -26.96 16.91
CA ALA A 635 -13.80 -27.88 16.83
C ALA A 635 -14.83 -27.36 15.81
N PRO A 636 -15.39 -28.22 14.92
CA PRO A 636 -16.43 -27.80 13.99
C PRO A 636 -17.60 -27.15 14.72
N GLN A 637 -18.03 -25.99 14.22
CA GLN A 637 -19.05 -25.15 14.86
C GLN A 637 -20.28 -24.93 13.96
N ALA A 638 -21.44 -25.30 14.50
CA ALA A 638 -22.75 -25.06 13.89
C ALA A 638 -23.55 -24.02 14.70
N ASP A 639 -24.67 -23.54 14.14
CA ASP A 639 -25.68 -22.74 14.84
C ASP A 639 -27.03 -23.32 14.45
N LEU A 640 -27.51 -24.30 15.21
CA LEU A 640 -28.82 -24.86 14.93
C LEU A 640 -29.89 -23.89 15.45
N GLN A 641 -31.01 -23.82 14.75
CA GLN A 641 -32.19 -23.11 15.23
C GLN A 641 -33.43 -23.86 14.77
N ILE A 642 -34.48 -23.82 15.59
CA ILE A 642 -35.72 -24.54 15.33
C ILE A 642 -36.92 -23.58 15.33
N ALA A 643 -37.83 -23.79 14.38
CA ALA A 643 -39.12 -23.11 14.32
C ALA A 643 -40.24 -24.14 14.21
N LEU A 644 -41.37 -23.86 14.89
CA LEU A 644 -42.52 -24.76 14.97
C LEU A 644 -43.80 -24.03 14.55
N ALA A 645 -44.51 -24.60 13.58
CA ALA A 645 -45.83 -24.13 13.12
C ALA A 645 -46.85 -25.27 13.16
N ALA A 646 -48.15 -24.96 13.27
CA ALA A 646 -49.23 -25.94 13.20
C ALA A 646 -50.45 -25.42 12.43
N VAL A 647 -51.03 -26.29 11.59
CA VAL A 647 -52.20 -25.98 10.75
C VAL A 647 -53.16 -27.18 10.70
N PRO A 648 -54.49 -26.98 10.84
CA PRO A 648 -55.16 -25.71 11.14
C PRO A 648 -55.01 -25.32 12.63
N ALA A 649 -54.98 -24.02 12.91
CA ALA A 649 -55.04 -23.48 14.28
C ALA A 649 -56.03 -22.29 14.28
N PRO A 650 -57.23 -22.42 14.88
CA PRO A 650 -57.72 -23.52 15.71
C PRO A 650 -58.09 -24.80 14.93
N VAL A 651 -58.08 -25.96 15.61
CA VAL A 651 -58.47 -27.28 15.09
C VAL A 651 -59.67 -27.84 15.86
N ILE A 652 -60.50 -28.68 15.25
CA ILE A 652 -61.60 -29.36 15.96
C ILE A 652 -61.06 -30.62 16.65
N TYR A 653 -61.58 -30.99 17.82
CA TYR A 653 -61.15 -32.23 18.51
C TYR A 653 -61.23 -33.45 17.58
N GLY A 654 -60.26 -34.35 17.64
CA GLY A 654 -60.23 -35.56 16.82
C GLY A 654 -59.94 -35.34 15.33
N GLU A 655 -59.89 -34.09 14.84
CA GLU A 655 -59.47 -33.79 13.47
C GLU A 655 -57.94 -33.80 13.34
N THR A 656 -57.48 -33.76 12.09
CA THR A 656 -56.05 -33.75 11.76
C THR A 656 -55.41 -32.39 12.00
N LEU A 657 -54.30 -32.37 12.74
CA LEU A 657 -53.43 -31.22 12.97
C LEU A 657 -52.04 -31.53 12.38
N THR A 658 -51.54 -30.66 11.51
CA THR A 658 -50.21 -30.82 10.90
C THR A 658 -49.23 -29.85 11.51
N TYR A 659 -48.17 -30.37 12.11
CA TYR A 659 -47.02 -29.60 12.58
C TYR A 659 -45.94 -29.53 11.50
N THR A 660 -45.34 -28.36 11.33
CA THR A 660 -44.15 -28.17 10.50
C THR A 660 -43.02 -27.70 11.41
N ILE A 661 -42.01 -28.56 11.55
CA ILE A 661 -40.79 -28.28 12.29
C ILE A 661 -39.73 -27.91 11.26
N THR A 662 -39.18 -26.70 11.36
CA THR A 662 -38.12 -26.21 10.47
C THR A 662 -36.84 -26.09 11.26
N ILE A 663 -35.80 -26.78 10.82
CA ILE A 663 -34.47 -26.76 11.42
C ILE A 663 -33.56 -26.03 10.44
N THR A 664 -32.83 -25.04 10.91
CA THR A 664 -31.83 -24.33 10.10
C THR A 664 -30.48 -24.41 10.79
N ASN A 665 -29.43 -24.65 10.04
CA ASN A 665 -28.06 -24.46 10.50
C ASN A 665 -27.54 -23.12 9.96
N ALA A 666 -27.46 -22.09 10.80
CA ALA A 666 -26.92 -20.77 10.46
C ALA A 666 -25.40 -20.68 10.68
N GLY A 667 -24.77 -21.76 11.15
CA GLY A 667 -23.34 -21.81 11.47
C GLY A 667 -22.46 -22.05 10.24
N PRO A 668 -21.15 -21.79 10.37
CA PRO A 668 -20.20 -21.93 9.27
C PRO A 668 -19.96 -23.38 8.85
N ASP A 669 -20.09 -24.35 9.77
CA ASP A 669 -19.86 -25.76 9.49
C ASP A 669 -21.16 -26.56 9.43
N ALA A 670 -21.11 -27.75 8.84
CA ALA A 670 -22.22 -28.69 8.89
C ALA A 670 -22.46 -29.16 10.33
N ALA A 671 -23.71 -29.23 10.76
CA ALA A 671 -24.07 -29.92 12.00
C ALA A 671 -24.16 -31.42 11.72
N GLU A 672 -23.54 -32.25 12.54
CA GLU A 672 -23.55 -33.70 12.36
C GLU A 672 -24.32 -34.39 13.49
N THR A 673 -24.99 -35.52 13.19
CA THR A 673 -25.81 -36.29 14.15
C THR A 673 -26.88 -35.45 14.86
N LEU A 674 -27.78 -34.84 14.08
CA LEU A 674 -28.88 -34.05 14.63
C LEU A 674 -29.96 -34.96 15.21
N THR A 675 -30.50 -34.56 16.36
CA THR A 675 -31.70 -35.15 16.96
C THR A 675 -32.72 -34.05 17.21
N VAL A 676 -33.93 -34.22 16.69
CA VAL A 676 -35.08 -33.38 17.00
C VAL A 676 -36.03 -34.17 17.89
N THR A 677 -36.37 -33.64 19.04
CA THR A 677 -37.44 -34.15 19.89
C THR A 677 -38.65 -33.23 19.80
N HIS A 678 -39.84 -33.80 19.67
CA HIS A 678 -41.09 -33.07 19.62
C HIS A 678 -42.08 -33.67 20.61
N GLU A 679 -42.33 -32.95 21.69
CA GLU A 679 -43.33 -33.30 22.69
C GLU A 679 -44.71 -32.81 22.24
N LEU A 680 -45.56 -33.75 21.82
CA LEU A 680 -46.94 -33.49 21.44
C LEU A 680 -47.82 -33.31 22.68
N PRO A 681 -48.95 -32.61 22.56
CA PRO A 681 -49.88 -32.45 23.67
C PRO A 681 -50.46 -33.77 24.17
N THR A 682 -50.79 -33.83 25.47
CA THR A 682 -51.46 -35.00 26.05
C THR A 682 -52.83 -35.24 25.40
N GLY A 683 -53.13 -36.51 25.09
CA GLY A 683 -54.38 -36.91 24.44
C GLY A 683 -54.35 -36.95 22.90
N VAL A 684 -53.19 -36.74 22.26
CA VAL A 684 -52.98 -37.04 20.84
C VAL A 684 -53.08 -38.56 20.61
N GLY A 685 -54.00 -38.99 19.74
CA GLY A 685 -54.32 -40.40 19.54
C GLY A 685 -53.41 -41.15 18.56
N SER A 686 -52.74 -40.42 17.67
CA SER A 686 -51.78 -40.96 16.69
C SER A 686 -50.98 -39.80 16.08
N ALA A 687 -49.74 -40.06 15.68
CA ALA A 687 -48.94 -39.15 14.87
C ALA A 687 -48.20 -39.93 13.77
N VAL A 688 -48.06 -39.31 12.59
CA VAL A 688 -47.35 -39.86 11.43
C VAL A 688 -46.42 -38.78 10.91
N ALA A 689 -45.12 -39.09 10.80
CA ALA A 689 -44.13 -38.16 10.29
C ALA A 689 -43.89 -38.39 8.78
N GLN A 690 -43.97 -37.32 7.99
CA GLN A 690 -43.43 -37.21 6.66
C GLN A 690 -42.15 -36.38 6.73
N ALA A 691 -41.01 -37.08 6.80
CA ALA A 691 -39.79 -36.48 7.32
C ALA A 691 -38.65 -36.34 6.29
N GLY A 692 -38.90 -36.60 5.00
CA GLY A 692 -37.85 -36.50 3.96
C GLY A 692 -36.64 -37.38 4.28
N ASP A 693 -35.47 -36.76 4.42
CA ASP A 693 -34.21 -37.42 4.80
C ASP A 693 -34.09 -37.72 6.32
N TRP A 694 -35.04 -37.26 7.13
CA TRP A 694 -35.09 -37.57 8.56
C TRP A 694 -35.69 -38.95 8.81
N THR A 695 -35.17 -39.63 9.82
CA THR A 695 -35.76 -40.87 10.35
C THR A 695 -36.48 -40.57 11.66
N CYS A 696 -37.79 -40.75 11.71
CA CYS A 696 -38.63 -40.42 12.87
C CYS A 696 -39.27 -41.64 13.52
N ASP A 697 -39.18 -41.74 14.85
CA ASP A 697 -39.95 -42.65 15.68
C ASP A 697 -41.18 -41.94 16.25
N THR A 698 -42.36 -42.45 15.88
CA THR A 698 -43.68 -41.96 16.33
C THR A 698 -44.41 -42.97 17.22
N ALA A 699 -43.78 -44.09 17.57
CA ALA A 699 -44.39 -45.12 18.41
C ALA A 699 -44.36 -44.77 19.92
N ALA A 700 -43.46 -43.86 20.33
CA ALA A 700 -43.23 -43.47 21.71
C ALA A 700 -44.05 -42.23 22.17
N LEU A 701 -45.26 -42.06 21.64
CA LEU A 701 -46.12 -40.92 21.97
C LEU A 701 -46.29 -40.72 23.50
N PRO A 702 -46.32 -39.47 23.98
CA PRO A 702 -46.44 -38.21 23.22
C PRO A 702 -45.12 -37.64 22.66
N LEU A 703 -43.98 -38.32 22.86
CA LEU A 703 -42.69 -37.85 22.36
C LEU A 703 -42.41 -38.44 20.97
N VAL A 704 -42.13 -37.57 20.00
CA VAL A 704 -41.62 -37.96 18.67
C VAL A 704 -40.15 -37.61 18.60
N THR A 705 -39.31 -38.56 18.18
CA THR A 705 -37.86 -38.35 18.02
C THR A 705 -37.47 -38.56 16.57
N CYS A 706 -36.83 -37.57 15.96
CA CYS A 706 -36.35 -37.60 14.59
C CYS A 706 -34.84 -37.40 14.55
N THR A 707 -34.13 -38.14 13.71
CA THR A 707 -32.68 -37.99 13.52
C THR A 707 -32.32 -37.68 12.07
N LEU A 708 -31.27 -36.88 11.89
CA LEU A 708 -30.67 -36.57 10.59
C LEU A 708 -29.15 -36.71 10.68
N PRO A 709 -28.49 -37.44 9.77
CA PRO A 709 -27.04 -37.65 9.84
C PRO A 709 -26.23 -36.36 9.79
N ALA A 710 -26.61 -35.40 8.94
CA ALA A 710 -25.97 -34.10 8.89
C ALA A 710 -26.89 -33.04 8.26
N LEU A 711 -26.73 -31.79 8.68
CA LEU A 711 -27.33 -30.62 8.06
C LEU A 711 -26.20 -29.65 7.66
N ALA A 712 -26.02 -29.46 6.35
CA ALA A 712 -24.97 -28.59 5.82
C ALA A 712 -25.08 -27.15 6.35
N SER A 713 -23.97 -26.43 6.31
CA SER A 713 -23.94 -25.00 6.64
C SER A 713 -24.95 -24.23 5.79
N ASN A 714 -25.65 -23.27 6.42
CA ASN A 714 -26.69 -22.43 5.82
C ASN A 714 -27.87 -23.21 5.21
N ALA A 715 -28.02 -24.50 5.54
CA ALA A 715 -29.11 -25.32 5.06
C ALA A 715 -30.30 -25.30 6.02
N THR A 716 -31.49 -25.43 5.44
CA THR A 716 -32.75 -25.61 6.16
C THR A 716 -33.36 -26.96 5.78
N SER A 717 -33.86 -27.68 6.76
CA SER A 717 -34.59 -28.94 6.57
C SER A 717 -35.89 -28.93 7.37
N GLN A 718 -36.88 -29.70 6.91
CA GLN A 718 -38.22 -29.71 7.50
C GLN A 718 -38.71 -31.11 7.83
N ILE A 719 -39.37 -31.22 8.97
CA ILE A 719 -40.15 -32.39 9.38
C ILE A 719 -41.62 -31.98 9.37
N VAL A 720 -42.45 -32.70 8.62
CA VAL A 720 -43.91 -32.50 8.63
C VAL A 720 -44.53 -33.65 9.41
N LEU A 721 -45.23 -33.33 10.51
CA LEU A 721 -45.82 -34.31 11.41
C LEU A 721 -47.34 -34.12 11.44
N THR A 722 -48.08 -35.14 11.00
CA THR A 722 -49.54 -35.14 11.01
C THR A 722 -50.04 -35.91 12.23
N ALA A 723 -50.76 -35.23 13.13
CA ALA A 723 -51.24 -35.78 14.39
C ALA A 723 -52.76 -35.59 14.56
N THR A 724 -53.40 -36.45 15.36
CA THR A 724 -54.83 -36.32 15.70
C THR A 724 -55.00 -35.40 16.90
N ALA A 725 -55.77 -34.32 16.75
CA ALA A 725 -56.00 -33.35 17.83
C ALA A 725 -56.67 -34.00 19.07
N PRO A 726 -56.32 -33.58 20.30
CA PRO A 726 -56.90 -34.11 21.52
C PRO A 726 -58.44 -34.12 21.52
N LEU A 727 -59.04 -35.13 22.16
CA LEU A 727 -60.51 -35.30 22.23
C LEU A 727 -61.22 -34.36 23.24
N ALA A 728 -60.52 -33.34 23.74
CA ALA A 728 -61.06 -32.33 24.63
C ALA A 728 -60.75 -30.94 24.08
N ALA A 729 -61.72 -30.02 24.19
CA ALA A 729 -61.51 -28.63 23.83
C ALA A 729 -60.61 -27.94 24.86
N GLY A 730 -59.69 -27.08 24.40
CA GLY A 730 -58.70 -26.45 25.27
C GLY A 730 -57.56 -25.79 24.49
N VAL A 731 -56.62 -25.20 25.22
CA VAL A 731 -55.37 -24.69 24.65
C VAL A 731 -54.27 -25.67 24.99
N TYR A 732 -53.59 -26.18 23.97
CA TYR A 732 -52.56 -27.20 24.10
C TYR A 732 -51.21 -26.65 23.63
N THR A 733 -50.16 -26.90 24.41
CA THR A 733 -48.80 -26.52 24.05
C THR A 733 -48.05 -27.71 23.50
N SER A 734 -47.24 -27.48 22.48
CA SER A 734 -46.30 -28.46 21.94
C SER A 734 -44.93 -27.82 21.81
N THR A 735 -43.89 -28.60 22.10
CA THR A 735 -42.51 -28.10 22.14
C THR A 735 -41.61 -29.00 21.29
N ALA A 736 -40.81 -28.39 20.42
CA ALA A 736 -39.79 -29.07 19.66
C ALA A 736 -38.40 -28.53 20.04
N THR A 737 -37.42 -29.42 20.19
CA THR A 737 -36.03 -29.10 20.49
C THR A 737 -35.12 -29.81 19.50
N VAL A 738 -34.08 -29.13 19.02
CA VAL A 738 -33.01 -29.73 18.21
C VAL A 738 -31.71 -29.78 18.99
N THR A 739 -30.96 -30.86 18.86
CA THR A 739 -29.61 -31.02 19.42
C THR A 739 -28.67 -31.67 18.42
N THR A 740 -27.38 -31.48 18.62
CA THR A 740 -26.28 -32.19 17.97
C THR A 740 -25.31 -32.70 19.04
N THR A 741 -24.68 -33.84 18.79
CA THR A 741 -23.68 -34.42 19.71
C THR A 741 -22.26 -34.42 19.17
N ALA A 742 -22.06 -34.14 17.88
CA ALA A 742 -20.76 -34.21 17.22
C ALA A 742 -20.17 -32.83 16.87
N THR A 743 -20.99 -31.78 16.88
CA THR A 743 -20.60 -30.41 16.50
C THR A 743 -21.03 -29.44 17.57
N LEU A 744 -20.18 -28.46 17.91
CA LEU A 744 -20.52 -27.46 18.92
C LEU A 744 -21.57 -26.50 18.37
N ASP A 745 -22.64 -26.26 19.12
CA ASP A 745 -23.62 -25.23 18.80
C ASP A 745 -23.24 -23.89 19.42
N SER A 746 -23.08 -22.87 18.56
CA SER A 746 -22.65 -21.53 18.96
C SER A 746 -23.73 -20.69 19.65
N ALA A 747 -25.02 -21.00 19.47
CA ALA A 747 -26.13 -20.19 19.98
C ALA A 747 -27.27 -21.03 20.59
N PRO A 748 -26.99 -21.94 21.54
CA PRO A 748 -27.91 -23.03 21.92
C PRO A 748 -29.28 -22.64 22.49
N LEU A 749 -29.54 -21.35 22.73
CA LEU A 749 -30.82 -20.83 23.22
C LEU A 749 -31.92 -20.79 22.15
N ASN A 750 -31.57 -20.79 20.86
CA ASN A 750 -32.51 -20.83 19.72
C ASN A 750 -32.91 -22.27 19.30
N ASN A 751 -32.44 -23.28 20.05
CA ASN A 751 -32.65 -24.70 19.77
C ASN A 751 -33.97 -25.27 20.30
N THR A 752 -34.87 -24.44 20.84
CA THR A 752 -36.19 -24.88 21.31
C THR A 752 -37.29 -23.92 20.86
N ALA A 753 -38.37 -24.47 20.31
CA ALA A 753 -39.57 -23.73 19.89
C ALA A 753 -40.83 -24.35 20.48
N SER A 754 -41.67 -23.53 21.11
CA SER A 754 -42.98 -23.93 21.61
C SER A 754 -44.10 -23.20 20.88
N LEU A 755 -45.20 -23.89 20.64
CA LEU A 755 -46.41 -23.36 20.02
C LEU A 755 -47.65 -23.77 20.81
N THR A 756 -48.61 -22.87 20.93
CA THR A 756 -49.94 -23.19 21.48
C THR A 756 -50.98 -23.32 20.35
N THR A 757 -51.85 -24.31 20.46
CA THR A 757 -52.96 -24.54 19.51
C THR A 757 -54.26 -24.69 20.27
N THR A 758 -55.31 -23.98 19.84
CA THR A 758 -56.65 -24.10 20.41
C THR A 758 -57.42 -25.21 19.72
N VAL A 759 -57.94 -26.15 20.51
CA VAL A 759 -58.84 -27.23 20.08
C VAL A 759 -60.27 -26.85 20.42
N LEU A 760 -61.16 -26.88 19.43
CA LEU A 760 -62.56 -26.51 19.56
C LEU A 760 -63.49 -27.73 19.54
N ARG A 761 -64.66 -27.57 20.16
CA ARG A 761 -65.75 -28.54 20.10
C ARG A 761 -66.64 -28.28 18.89
N TYR A 762 -67.03 -29.34 18.19
CA TYR A 762 -68.05 -29.26 17.14
C TYR A 762 -69.44 -29.10 17.77
N ASP A 763 -70.09 -27.96 17.55
CA ASP A 763 -71.49 -27.71 17.95
C ASP A 763 -72.40 -27.75 16.71
N ILE A 764 -73.24 -28.78 16.59
CA ILE A 764 -74.28 -28.84 15.55
C ILE A 764 -75.53 -28.13 16.07
N TYR A 765 -75.91 -27.02 15.43
CA TYR A 765 -77.24 -26.43 15.58
C TYR A 765 -78.20 -27.04 14.55
N LEU A 766 -79.11 -27.92 14.98
CA LEU A 766 -80.22 -28.41 14.16
C LEU A 766 -81.41 -27.45 14.29
N PRO A 767 -81.85 -26.76 13.23
CA PRO A 767 -83.08 -25.97 13.28
C PRO A 767 -84.30 -26.89 13.24
N LEU A 768 -85.13 -26.84 14.30
CA LEU A 768 -86.41 -27.54 14.36
C LEU A 768 -87.36 -26.99 13.27
N VAL A 769 -87.69 -27.81 12.26
CA VAL A 769 -88.79 -27.52 11.33
C VAL A 769 -90.09 -28.06 11.95
N MET A 770 -90.94 -27.16 12.43
CA MET A 770 -92.33 -27.47 12.79
C MET A 770 -93.15 -27.75 11.51
N ARG A 771 -93.96 -28.81 11.51
CA ARG A 771 -95.09 -28.99 10.58
C ARG A 771 -96.41 -28.99 11.38
N PRO A 772 -97.50 -28.48 10.78
CA PRO A 772 -98.69 -27.97 11.50
C PRO A 772 -99.47 -29.03 12.28
#